data_AF-A0ABD1CRQ9-F1
#
_entry.id   AF-A0ABD1CRQ9-F1
#
_cell.length_a   1.000
_cell.length_b   1.000
_cell.length_c   1.000
_cell.angle_alpha   90.00
_cell.angle_beta   90.00
_cell.angle_gamma   90.00
#
_symmetry.space_group_name_H-M   'P 1'
#
loop_
_entity.id
_entity.type
_entity.pdbx_description
1 polymer ?
#
loop_
_entity_poly.entity_id
_entity_poly.type
_entity_poly.pdbx_seq_one_letter_code
_entity_poly.pdbx_strand_id
1 'polypeptide(L)'
;MAILKRTLLYISVIATAFSLSYGQRILENQKRSFTIDYDNNTFLLDGKPFQYISGSFHYFRALPESWEKILKAMRAAGLNAVTTYVEWSLHNPKEGVYNWEGMGNIERFVHLAQVEDLYVILRPGPYICAERDMGGFPYWLLNKYPGIQLRTNDVAYLREVRTWYAELLSRLEPYLYGNGGPIIMVQVENEYGSFYACDHKYMKWLRDETARYVRGNAVLFTNNGPGLTTCGGVDNVISGLDFGAGSTEEINGFWNELRKQQPKGPLINAEYYPGWLTHWQDPEMARVSIEPVTKSLREMLAAKVNVNIYMFYGGTNFGFTAGANEAGPGRFVPDITSYDYDAPLDESGDPTPKYFAIRKVISEFFPMPNSPIPRPARKMSLPSVVLKPVDSLLNKMLLSAIGSPAINARDPLTFEAMNQYSGLVLYEAVLPSGLKTDPIKLTVENIHDKGYVYVDTTYIMLQICRLILLAAVFSSVVIAEQKDVVSVPTRSFSIDYERDTFLLDGEPFRFISGSFHYFRALPGSWRHILRAMRAAGLNAVMTYIEWSTHEPTEGDYRWNEIADLEQFIRIAEEENLYVILRPGPYICAERDMGGFPYWLLNKFPNIKLRTQDSDYMREVQKWYSVLMPRIQKYLYGRGGPVIMVSIENEYGSFSACDKTYLKFLKNITESYIQNDAVLFTNDGPEQLNCGRIPGILATLDFGSTGSPERYWQKLRKVQPKGPLVNAEFYPGWLTHWMEPMARTATGPVVDTLRLMLNQGANVNFYMFFGGTNFAFTAGANDGGPGKFNADITSYDYDAPLDEAGDPTPKYFALRDVILEYMPDPGVPVSQKLPKMKLPPVTLTQYGFLTSIEARQALAKYIFTNDRTLSFEALNQHSGFVLYEAEIPQHLHRDPQALKVTNLRDRAYVHVDNQFIGVLSRENAIDTLPISLGQGKQLQLLVENQGRINYGIANDFKGILGPVTLDGNELLNWTMTGFPLDDYSLLSNYLNQFSGYDSEQARQASVRIFRGHFTIPNEEIHDTYLDPSGWGKGLAIINGFNLGRYWPLAGPQVTLYVPRHILVRGKNELVIIEYQKDVRGEAVIGFTDTPNLDGP
;
A
#
# COMPACT_ATOMS: atom_id res chain seq x y z
N MET A 1 -3.50 33.55 -74.46
CA MET A 1 -2.81 34.85 -74.25
C MET A 1 -3.11 35.51 -72.89
N ALA A 2 -4.23 35.24 -72.22
CA ALA A 2 -4.55 35.83 -70.90
C ALA A 2 -3.87 35.14 -69.70
N ILE A 3 -3.53 33.84 -69.82
CA ILE A 3 -2.90 33.07 -68.73
C ILE A 3 -1.40 33.42 -68.60
N LEU A 4 -0.70 33.64 -69.73
CA LEU A 4 0.73 33.97 -69.73
C LEU A 4 1.05 35.34 -69.10
N LYS A 5 0.13 36.32 -69.21
CA LYS A 5 0.29 37.65 -68.60
C LYS A 5 0.10 37.66 -67.07
N ARG A 6 -0.70 36.73 -66.52
CA ARG A 6 -0.85 36.60 -65.06
C ARG A 6 0.33 35.88 -64.40
N THR A 7 0.92 34.91 -65.08
CA THR A 7 2.10 34.19 -64.57
C THR A 7 3.36 35.05 -64.57
N LEU A 8 3.56 35.89 -65.60
CA LEU A 8 4.69 36.82 -65.67
C LEU A 8 4.61 37.98 -64.66
N LEU A 9 3.39 38.43 -64.29
CA LEU A 9 3.20 39.43 -63.25
C LEU A 9 3.47 38.86 -61.84
N TYR A 10 3.10 37.60 -61.59
CA TYR A 10 3.40 36.91 -60.32
C TYR A 10 4.88 36.60 -60.15
N ILE A 11 5.57 36.19 -61.22
CA ILE A 11 7.02 35.92 -61.16
C ILE A 11 7.80 37.24 -61.02
N SER A 12 7.34 38.34 -61.63
CA SER A 12 7.92 39.67 -61.44
C SER A 12 7.74 40.15 -60.00
N VAL A 13 6.55 40.07 -59.41
CA VAL A 13 6.31 40.53 -58.03
C VAL A 13 7.07 39.68 -56.99
N ILE A 14 7.21 38.36 -57.22
CA ILE A 14 8.00 37.48 -56.35
C ILE A 14 9.50 37.74 -56.52
N ALA A 15 9.99 38.00 -57.73
CA ALA A 15 11.40 38.33 -57.96
C ALA A 15 11.77 39.69 -57.36
N THR A 16 10.91 40.71 -57.47
CA THR A 16 11.17 42.02 -56.85
C THR A 16 11.08 41.96 -55.32
N ALA A 17 10.15 41.16 -54.76
CA ALA A 17 10.03 40.94 -53.32
C ALA A 17 11.20 40.11 -52.74
N PHE A 18 11.75 39.16 -53.51
CA PHE A 18 12.97 38.45 -53.14
C PHE A 18 14.21 39.35 -53.22
N SER A 19 14.31 40.25 -54.20
CA SER A 19 15.44 41.19 -54.26
C SER A 19 15.35 42.33 -53.23
N LEU A 20 14.16 42.69 -52.75
CA LEU A 20 13.98 43.64 -51.63
C LEU A 20 14.20 42.99 -50.26
N SER A 21 13.93 41.69 -50.09
CA SER A 21 14.25 40.95 -48.86
C SER A 21 15.72 40.48 -48.79
N TYR A 22 16.39 40.29 -49.94
CA TYR A 22 17.84 40.06 -50.00
C TYR A 22 18.65 41.36 -49.96
N GLY A 23 18.09 42.46 -50.49
CA GLY A 23 18.71 43.79 -50.50
C GLY A 23 18.73 44.50 -49.15
N GLN A 24 17.88 44.10 -48.19
CA GLN A 24 17.98 44.51 -46.79
C GLN A 24 18.86 43.59 -45.94
N ARG A 25 19.27 42.43 -46.44
CA ARG A 25 20.22 41.51 -45.75
C ARG A 25 21.69 41.87 -45.94
N ILE A 26 21.99 42.96 -46.66
CA ILE A 26 23.37 43.46 -46.87
C ILE A 26 23.74 44.61 -45.90
N LEU A 27 22.85 45.02 -45.00
CA LEU A 27 23.14 46.03 -43.98
C LEU A 27 22.59 45.63 -42.60
N GLU A 28 23.06 44.51 -42.08
CA GLU A 28 23.43 44.30 -40.67
C GLU A 28 23.98 42.88 -40.55
N ASN A 29 25.30 42.75 -40.75
CA ASN A 29 26.05 41.54 -40.47
C ASN A 29 26.14 41.37 -38.94
N GLN A 30 25.01 41.27 -38.24
CA GLN A 30 24.96 41.02 -36.81
C GLN A 30 25.44 39.60 -36.56
N LYS A 31 26.67 39.49 -36.06
CA LYS A 31 27.25 38.24 -35.58
C LYS A 31 26.32 37.69 -34.49
N ARG A 32 25.79 36.47 -34.67
CA ARG A 32 24.98 35.80 -33.66
C ARG A 32 25.80 35.68 -32.37
N SER A 33 25.25 36.16 -31.26
CA SER A 33 25.94 36.15 -29.98
C SER A 33 24.96 36.07 -28.82
N PHE A 34 25.27 35.21 -27.84
CA PHE A 34 24.60 35.20 -26.55
C PHE A 34 25.62 35.62 -25.50
N THR A 35 25.40 36.75 -24.83
CA THR A 35 26.37 37.36 -23.90
C THR A 35 25.69 37.85 -22.63
N ILE A 36 26.49 38.23 -21.63
CA ILE A 36 26.00 38.77 -20.36
C ILE A 36 26.28 40.28 -20.31
N ASP A 37 25.25 41.06 -20.04
CA ASP A 37 25.38 42.45 -19.60
C ASP A 37 25.37 42.48 -18.07
N TYR A 38 26.58 42.51 -17.49
CA TYR A 38 26.76 42.51 -16.03
C TYR A 38 26.26 43.81 -15.39
N ASP A 39 26.31 44.93 -16.09
CA ASP A 39 25.89 46.22 -15.52
C ASP A 39 24.37 46.32 -15.43
N ASN A 40 23.66 45.78 -16.41
CA ASN A 40 22.19 45.74 -16.43
C ASN A 40 21.59 44.43 -15.89
N ASN A 41 22.41 43.50 -15.38
CA ASN A 41 22.00 42.21 -14.85
C ASN A 41 21.08 41.41 -15.80
N THR A 42 21.40 41.37 -17.09
CA THR A 42 20.55 40.72 -18.11
C THR A 42 21.38 39.94 -19.12
N PHE A 43 20.77 38.96 -19.79
CA PHE A 43 21.37 38.35 -20.96
C PHE A 43 21.12 39.22 -22.18
N LEU A 44 22.04 39.16 -23.15
CA LEU A 44 21.86 39.75 -24.46
C LEU A 44 21.84 38.65 -25.52
N LEU A 45 20.77 38.60 -26.30
CA LEU A 45 20.67 37.81 -27.52
C LEU A 45 20.83 38.77 -28.70
N ASP A 46 21.90 38.62 -29.46
CA ASP A 46 22.27 39.49 -30.58
C ASP A 46 22.27 40.98 -30.19
N GLY A 47 22.82 41.27 -29.00
CA GLY A 47 22.91 42.62 -28.44
C GLY A 47 21.63 43.19 -27.83
N LYS A 48 20.53 42.42 -27.81
CA LYS A 48 19.24 42.85 -27.24
C LYS A 48 18.94 42.14 -25.92
N PRO A 49 18.37 42.80 -24.90
CA PRO A 49 17.97 42.17 -23.65
C PRO A 49 17.11 40.92 -23.88
N PHE A 50 17.46 39.85 -23.20
CA PHE A 50 16.84 38.55 -23.34
C PHE A 50 16.63 37.89 -21.98
N GLN A 51 15.47 37.26 -21.83
CA GLN A 51 15.13 36.43 -20.68
C GLN A 51 14.66 35.08 -21.21
N TYR A 52 15.22 34.00 -20.69
CA TYR A 52 14.72 32.66 -20.99
C TYR A 52 13.79 32.14 -19.90
N ILE A 53 12.85 31.32 -20.35
CA ILE A 53 12.05 30.42 -19.53
C ILE A 53 12.17 29.04 -20.18
N SER A 54 12.83 28.14 -19.47
CA SER A 54 13.14 26.80 -19.96
C SER A 54 12.47 25.73 -19.11
N GLY A 55 12.44 24.52 -19.65
CA GLY A 55 12.07 23.32 -18.93
C GLY A 55 13.08 22.21 -19.20
N SER A 56 13.32 21.36 -18.21
CA SER A 56 14.20 20.20 -18.37
C SER A 56 13.49 19.06 -19.09
N PHE A 57 14.16 18.52 -20.10
CA PHE A 57 13.82 17.28 -20.77
C PHE A 57 15.10 16.48 -21.05
N HIS A 58 15.28 15.37 -20.34
CA HIS A 58 16.36 14.42 -20.59
C HIS A 58 15.96 13.47 -21.72
N TYR A 59 16.53 13.65 -22.91
CA TYR A 59 16.18 12.88 -24.11
C TYR A 59 16.32 11.36 -23.92
N PHE A 60 17.25 10.92 -23.07
CA PHE A 60 17.47 9.51 -22.76
C PHE A 60 16.40 8.86 -21.87
N ARG A 61 15.41 9.64 -21.40
CA ARG A 61 14.23 9.16 -20.63
C ARG A 61 12.96 9.04 -21.48
N ALA A 62 13.07 9.27 -22.79
CA ALA A 62 11.99 9.10 -23.76
C ALA A 62 12.50 8.42 -25.03
N LEU A 63 11.62 7.67 -25.70
CA LEU A 63 11.95 7.10 -26.99
C LEU A 63 12.10 8.21 -28.06
N PRO A 64 13.04 8.08 -29.03
CA PRO A 64 13.31 9.12 -30.03
C PRO A 64 12.10 9.56 -30.85
N GLU A 65 11.11 8.69 -31.01
CA GLU A 65 9.87 8.92 -31.73
C GLU A 65 8.94 9.91 -31.00
N SER A 66 9.07 10.07 -29.68
CA SER A 66 8.24 10.99 -28.89
C SER A 66 8.87 12.36 -28.67
N TRP A 67 10.17 12.53 -28.93
CA TRP A 67 10.91 13.77 -28.65
C TRP A 67 10.26 15.01 -29.29
N GLU A 68 9.93 14.94 -30.58
CA GLU A 68 9.30 16.06 -31.31
C GLU A 68 7.96 16.46 -30.69
N LYS A 69 7.13 15.48 -30.32
CA LYS A 69 5.82 15.74 -29.67
C LYS A 69 6.01 16.43 -28.32
N ILE A 70 6.97 15.99 -27.52
CA ILE A 70 7.25 16.55 -26.19
C ILE A 70 7.81 17.97 -26.32
N LEU A 71 8.77 18.20 -27.23
CA LEU A 71 9.31 19.53 -27.51
C LEU A 71 8.23 20.50 -28.00
N LYS A 72 7.29 20.04 -28.85
CA LYS A 72 6.09 20.81 -29.23
C LYS A 72 5.23 21.18 -28.02
N ALA A 73 5.04 20.26 -27.08
CA ALA A 73 4.29 20.52 -25.85
C ALA A 73 4.99 21.59 -24.99
N MET A 74 6.31 21.47 -24.83
CA MET A 74 7.14 22.44 -24.13
C MET A 74 7.04 23.82 -24.76
N ARG A 75 7.18 23.93 -26.09
CA ARG A 75 6.99 25.20 -26.80
C ARG A 75 5.57 25.74 -26.60
N ALA A 76 4.53 24.91 -26.74
CA ALA A 76 3.13 25.31 -26.56
C ALA A 76 2.79 25.78 -25.12
N ALA A 77 3.60 25.40 -24.12
CA ALA A 77 3.51 25.89 -22.75
C ALA A 77 4.03 27.33 -22.58
N GLY A 78 4.71 27.88 -23.60
CA GLY A 78 5.32 29.20 -23.59
C GLY A 78 6.83 29.18 -23.32
N LEU A 79 7.45 28.01 -23.20
CA LEU A 79 8.91 27.90 -23.04
C LEU A 79 9.61 28.38 -24.30
N ASN A 80 10.72 29.11 -24.16
CA ASN A 80 11.56 29.56 -25.28
C ASN A 80 12.93 28.86 -25.32
N ALA A 81 13.19 28.00 -24.34
CA ALA A 81 14.38 27.16 -24.28
C ALA A 81 14.07 25.79 -23.65
N VAL A 82 14.94 24.82 -23.90
CA VAL A 82 14.94 23.48 -23.28
C VAL A 82 16.30 23.20 -22.68
N THR A 83 16.30 22.55 -21.52
CA THR A 83 17.52 22.12 -20.83
C THR A 83 17.64 20.61 -20.93
N THR A 84 18.84 20.10 -21.25
CA THR A 84 19.11 18.66 -21.20
C THR A 84 20.50 18.36 -20.67
N TYR A 85 20.59 17.31 -19.84
CA TYR A 85 21.86 16.61 -19.58
C TYR A 85 22.29 15.77 -20.77
N VAL A 86 23.59 15.43 -20.81
CA VAL A 86 24.16 14.41 -21.68
C VAL A 86 24.80 13.32 -20.82
N GLU A 87 24.30 12.09 -20.91
CA GLU A 87 24.76 10.97 -20.09
C GLU A 87 25.99 10.29 -20.70
N TRP A 88 27.14 10.39 -20.04
CA TRP A 88 28.38 9.81 -20.56
C TRP A 88 28.31 8.27 -20.66
N SER A 89 27.74 7.58 -19.67
CA SER A 89 27.58 6.12 -19.70
C SER A 89 26.74 5.61 -20.87
N LEU A 90 25.69 6.34 -21.28
CA LEU A 90 24.87 6.00 -22.45
C LEU A 90 25.66 6.12 -23.75
N HIS A 91 26.45 7.19 -23.85
CA HIS A 91 27.22 7.50 -25.05
C HIS A 91 28.53 6.75 -25.14
N ASN A 92 29.05 6.24 -24.03
CA ASN A 92 30.30 5.49 -23.98
C ASN A 92 30.18 4.27 -23.05
N PRO A 93 29.29 3.31 -23.37
CA PRO A 93 28.93 2.20 -22.48
C PRO A 93 30.09 1.22 -22.24
N LYS A 94 31.08 1.19 -23.14
CA LYS A 94 32.33 0.45 -22.99
C LYS A 94 33.49 1.33 -23.43
N GLU A 95 34.65 1.12 -22.84
CA GLU A 95 35.86 1.88 -23.19
C GLU A 95 36.08 1.91 -24.72
N GLY A 96 36.23 3.11 -25.28
CA GLY A 96 36.47 3.31 -26.71
C GLY A 96 35.29 3.01 -27.65
N VAL A 97 34.13 2.61 -27.13
CA VAL A 97 32.92 2.34 -27.92
C VAL A 97 31.90 3.44 -27.68
N TYR A 98 31.57 4.20 -28.73
CA TYR A 98 30.61 5.29 -28.65
C TYR A 98 29.26 4.98 -29.30
N ASN A 99 28.18 5.44 -28.68
CA ASN A 99 26.82 5.35 -29.19
C ASN A 99 26.26 6.75 -29.46
N TRP A 100 25.83 6.98 -30.70
CA TRP A 100 25.23 8.25 -31.17
C TRP A 100 23.89 8.02 -31.87
N GLU A 101 23.34 6.81 -31.78
CA GLU A 101 22.12 6.40 -32.47
C GLU A 101 21.00 6.11 -31.47
N GLY A 102 19.76 6.02 -31.99
CA GLY A 102 18.58 5.75 -31.16
C GLY A 102 18.43 6.77 -30.04
N MET A 103 18.27 6.30 -28.79
CA MET A 103 18.20 7.17 -27.61
C MET A 103 19.48 7.98 -27.36
N GLY A 104 20.62 7.60 -27.93
CA GLY A 104 21.88 8.34 -27.85
C GLY A 104 22.04 9.41 -28.93
N ASN A 105 21.04 9.68 -29.78
CA ASN A 105 21.17 10.66 -30.86
C ASN A 105 20.92 12.10 -30.39
N ILE A 106 21.87 12.67 -29.67
CA ILE A 106 21.81 14.04 -29.14
C ILE A 106 21.75 15.10 -30.24
N GLU A 107 22.43 14.90 -31.37
CA GLU A 107 22.42 15.84 -32.50
C GLU A 107 21.00 16.00 -33.07
N ARG A 108 20.29 14.88 -33.24
CA ARG A 108 18.86 14.89 -33.63
C ARG A 108 18.00 15.60 -32.60
N PHE A 109 18.21 15.35 -31.30
CA PHE A 109 17.46 16.02 -30.25
C PHE A 109 17.64 17.54 -30.29
N VAL A 110 18.89 18.02 -30.39
CA VAL A 110 19.22 19.45 -30.51
C VAL A 110 18.64 20.05 -31.78
N HIS A 111 18.70 19.32 -32.90
CA HIS A 111 18.07 19.75 -34.15
C HIS A 111 16.55 19.87 -34.02
N LEU A 112 15.87 18.91 -33.39
CA LEU A 112 14.43 18.99 -33.15
C LEU A 112 14.07 20.17 -32.24
N ALA A 113 14.85 20.46 -31.20
CA ALA A 113 14.64 21.64 -30.37
C ALA A 113 14.72 22.94 -31.20
N GLN A 114 15.69 23.02 -32.12
CA GLN A 114 15.80 24.16 -33.04
C GLN A 114 14.59 24.26 -33.99
N VAL A 115 14.11 23.15 -34.55
CA VAL A 115 12.93 23.09 -35.42
C VAL A 115 11.68 23.56 -34.67
N GLU A 116 11.54 23.21 -33.40
CA GLU A 116 10.43 23.61 -32.54
C GLU A 116 10.60 24.99 -31.88
N ASP A 117 11.54 25.80 -32.38
CA ASP A 117 11.78 27.18 -31.93
C ASP A 117 12.13 27.28 -30.42
N LEU A 118 12.97 26.33 -29.96
CA LEU A 118 13.54 26.30 -28.62
C LEU A 118 15.06 26.46 -28.68
N TYR A 119 15.60 27.39 -27.88
CA TYR A 119 17.04 27.41 -27.58
C TYR A 119 17.42 26.24 -26.68
N VAL A 120 18.70 25.87 -26.67
CA VAL A 120 19.20 24.75 -25.86
C VAL A 120 20.16 25.25 -24.79
N ILE A 121 19.91 24.81 -23.55
CA ILE A 121 20.83 24.90 -22.43
C ILE A 121 21.43 23.51 -22.24
N LEU A 122 22.68 23.34 -22.67
CA LEU A 122 23.36 22.05 -22.69
C LEU A 122 24.08 21.79 -21.36
N ARG A 123 23.91 20.59 -20.80
CA ARG A 123 24.57 20.17 -19.56
C ARG A 123 25.39 18.89 -19.81
N PRO A 124 26.64 19.02 -20.32
CA PRO A 124 27.40 17.91 -20.91
C PRO A 124 28.02 16.89 -19.93
N GLY A 125 27.86 17.08 -18.61
CA GLY A 125 28.60 16.31 -17.60
C GLY A 125 29.92 16.99 -17.23
N PRO A 126 30.94 16.27 -16.70
CA PRO A 126 31.06 14.80 -16.74
C PRO A 126 30.16 14.08 -15.74
N TYR A 127 29.84 14.70 -14.60
CA TYR A 127 28.81 14.22 -13.68
C TYR A 127 27.52 14.99 -13.94
N ILE A 128 26.42 14.28 -14.11
CA ILE A 128 25.11 14.88 -14.39
C ILE A 128 24.12 14.71 -13.25
N CYS A 129 24.45 13.91 -12.24
CA CYS A 129 23.45 13.42 -11.29
C CYS A 129 22.26 12.80 -12.05
N ALA A 130 21.13 13.51 -12.09
CA ALA A 130 19.90 13.13 -12.76
C ALA A 130 19.36 11.76 -12.31
N GLU A 131 19.71 11.33 -11.09
CA GLU A 131 19.28 10.07 -10.50
C GLU A 131 19.59 8.89 -11.45
N ARG A 132 20.75 8.99 -12.11
CA ARG A 132 21.32 7.96 -12.96
C ARG A 132 22.32 7.14 -12.18
N ASP A 133 22.44 5.88 -12.55
CA ASP A 133 23.48 5.01 -12.01
C ASP A 133 24.86 5.70 -12.11
N MET A 134 25.61 5.68 -11.01
CA MET A 134 26.89 6.35 -10.85
C MET A 134 26.89 7.84 -11.28
N GLY A 135 25.74 8.53 -11.22
CA GLY A 135 25.57 9.92 -11.65
C GLY A 135 25.82 10.17 -13.15
N GLY A 136 25.70 9.11 -13.96
CA GLY A 136 25.91 9.13 -15.40
C GLY A 136 27.34 8.81 -15.87
N PHE A 137 28.24 8.43 -14.95
CA PHE A 137 29.58 7.97 -15.32
C PHE A 137 29.58 6.56 -15.91
N PRO A 138 30.46 6.26 -16.88
CA PRO A 138 30.64 4.89 -17.32
C PRO A 138 31.38 4.02 -16.29
N TYR A 139 30.79 2.87 -15.96
CA TYR A 139 31.33 1.91 -14.97
C TYR A 139 32.78 1.48 -15.26
N TRP A 140 33.17 1.41 -16.54
CA TRP A 140 34.49 0.90 -16.94
C TRP A 140 35.63 1.78 -16.42
N LEU A 141 35.36 3.02 -16.00
CA LEU A 141 36.33 3.86 -15.30
C LEU A 141 36.85 3.20 -14.02
N LEU A 142 35.97 2.55 -13.24
CA LEU A 142 36.31 1.89 -11.99
C LEU A 142 37.13 0.61 -12.22
N ASN A 143 36.85 -0.11 -13.31
CA ASN A 143 37.61 -1.30 -13.71
C ASN A 143 38.99 -0.92 -14.26
N LYS A 144 39.04 0.04 -15.18
CA LYS A 144 40.28 0.49 -15.85
C LYS A 144 41.26 1.15 -14.87
N TYR A 145 40.74 1.91 -13.91
CA TYR A 145 41.53 2.64 -12.91
C TYR A 145 41.05 2.33 -11.49
N PRO A 146 41.47 1.20 -10.91
CA PRO A 146 41.16 0.89 -9.52
C PRO A 146 41.64 2.02 -8.59
N GLY A 147 40.72 2.63 -7.85
CA GLY A 147 41.00 3.75 -6.93
C GLY A 147 40.94 5.15 -7.54
N ILE A 148 40.45 5.30 -8.78
CA ILE A 148 40.22 6.61 -9.43
C ILE A 148 39.38 7.55 -8.54
N GLN A 149 39.82 8.79 -8.41
CA GLN A 149 39.08 9.81 -7.66
C GLN A 149 38.24 10.67 -8.62
N LEU A 150 36.99 10.27 -8.83
CA LEU A 150 36.05 10.98 -9.70
C LEU A 150 35.73 12.37 -9.17
N ARG A 151 35.44 13.31 -10.08
CA ARG A 151 35.12 14.71 -9.75
C ARG A 151 36.22 15.44 -8.95
N THR A 152 37.48 15.06 -9.19
CA THR A 152 38.68 15.71 -8.62
C THR A 152 39.72 15.98 -9.72
N ASN A 153 40.87 16.55 -9.36
CA ASN A 153 41.99 16.79 -10.29
C ASN A 153 42.86 15.54 -10.56
N ASP A 154 42.36 14.33 -10.28
CA ASP A 154 43.00 13.05 -10.61
C ASP A 154 43.36 12.97 -12.10
N VAL A 155 44.64 12.74 -12.41
CA VAL A 155 45.16 12.77 -13.77
C VAL A 155 44.51 11.73 -14.70
N ALA A 156 44.16 10.55 -14.17
CA ALA A 156 43.48 9.52 -14.95
C ALA A 156 42.05 9.97 -15.27
N TYR A 157 41.33 10.50 -14.29
CA TYR A 157 39.98 11.03 -14.49
C TYR A 157 39.96 12.20 -15.49
N LEU A 158 40.83 13.20 -15.31
CA LEU A 158 40.91 14.35 -16.23
C LEU A 158 41.22 13.94 -17.67
N ARG A 159 42.05 12.90 -17.86
CA ARG A 159 42.34 12.35 -19.20
C ARG A 159 41.09 11.77 -19.86
N GLU A 160 40.31 11.00 -19.12
CA GLU A 160 39.08 10.39 -19.65
C GLU A 160 38.01 11.45 -19.92
N VAL A 161 37.87 12.44 -19.04
CA VAL A 161 36.97 13.60 -19.26
C VAL A 161 37.36 14.36 -20.52
N ARG A 162 38.65 14.64 -20.73
CA ARG A 162 39.13 15.30 -21.95
C ARG A 162 38.79 14.49 -23.19
N THR A 163 38.95 13.19 -23.13
CA THR A 163 38.64 12.28 -24.25
C THR A 163 37.15 12.28 -24.55
N TRP A 164 36.31 12.24 -23.50
CA TRP A 164 34.87 12.37 -23.63
C TRP A 164 34.44 13.70 -24.26
N TYR A 165 34.99 14.82 -23.77
CA TYR A 165 34.67 16.14 -24.30
C TYR A 165 35.14 16.33 -25.74
N ALA A 166 36.27 15.73 -26.12
CA ALA A 166 36.72 15.73 -27.51
C ALA A 166 35.70 15.06 -28.44
N GLU A 167 35.05 13.99 -28.00
CA GLU A 167 34.00 13.32 -28.78
C GLU A 167 32.68 14.10 -28.75
N LEU A 168 32.18 14.45 -27.55
CA LEU A 168 30.88 15.10 -27.38
C LEU A 168 30.88 16.54 -27.92
N LEU A 169 31.77 17.39 -27.43
CA LEU A 169 31.69 18.84 -27.68
C LEU A 169 32.15 19.18 -29.10
N SER A 170 33.02 18.39 -29.73
CA SER A 170 33.35 18.58 -31.15
C SER A 170 32.13 18.31 -32.06
N ARG A 171 31.28 17.34 -31.70
CA ARG A 171 30.02 17.08 -32.42
C ARG A 171 29.00 18.19 -32.21
N LEU A 172 28.96 18.76 -31.02
CA LEU A 172 28.02 19.83 -30.66
C LEU A 172 28.50 21.24 -31.04
N GLU A 173 29.77 21.41 -31.46
CA GLU A 173 30.34 22.69 -31.89
C GLU A 173 29.49 23.41 -32.97
N PRO A 174 28.99 22.74 -34.04
CA PRO A 174 28.12 23.38 -35.04
C PRO A 174 26.80 23.90 -34.46
N TYR A 175 26.34 23.33 -33.34
CA TYR A 175 25.07 23.67 -32.71
C TYR A 175 25.18 24.82 -31.71
N LEU A 176 26.40 25.33 -31.43
CA LEU A 176 26.60 26.53 -30.61
C LEU A 176 25.96 27.76 -31.27
N TYR A 177 25.37 28.64 -30.46
CA TYR A 177 24.59 29.78 -30.96
C TYR A 177 25.43 30.71 -31.86
N GLY A 178 26.65 31.03 -31.45
CA GLY A 178 27.60 31.81 -32.24
C GLY A 178 28.05 31.15 -33.54
N ASN A 179 27.89 29.82 -33.66
CA ASN A 179 28.16 29.03 -34.87
C ASN A 179 26.91 28.80 -35.73
N GLY A 180 25.74 29.28 -35.29
CA GLY A 180 24.48 29.18 -36.04
C GLY A 180 23.46 28.17 -35.50
N GLY A 181 23.77 27.42 -34.44
CA GLY A 181 22.82 26.48 -33.82
C GLY A 181 21.98 27.07 -32.68
N PRO A 182 21.25 26.23 -31.92
CA PRO A 182 20.36 26.68 -30.85
C PRO A 182 21.01 26.74 -29.45
N ILE A 183 22.24 26.24 -29.26
CA ILE A 183 22.85 26.11 -27.92
C ILE A 183 23.37 27.47 -27.43
N ILE A 184 22.66 28.09 -26.49
CA ILE A 184 22.98 29.41 -25.94
C ILE A 184 23.85 29.34 -24.68
N MET A 185 23.77 28.24 -23.93
CA MET A 185 24.48 28.05 -22.67
C MET A 185 25.02 26.63 -22.55
N VAL A 186 26.20 26.49 -21.92
CA VAL A 186 26.85 25.20 -21.64
C VAL A 186 27.28 25.16 -20.18
N GLN A 187 26.81 24.16 -19.45
CA GLN A 187 27.18 23.97 -18.06
C GLN A 187 28.61 23.45 -17.94
N VAL A 188 29.33 23.91 -16.92
CA VAL A 188 30.67 23.41 -16.59
C VAL A 188 30.59 22.13 -15.75
N GLU A 189 29.76 22.11 -14.71
CA GLU A 189 29.58 20.98 -13.80
C GLU A 189 28.24 21.10 -13.06
N ASN A 190 27.67 19.97 -12.64
CA ASN A 190 26.42 19.93 -11.88
C ASN A 190 26.63 19.87 -10.36
N GLU A 191 26.03 20.81 -9.61
CA GLU A 191 25.94 20.80 -8.13
C GLU A 191 27.27 20.50 -7.40
N TYR A 192 28.41 20.94 -7.94
CA TYR A 192 29.72 20.60 -7.36
C TYR A 192 29.90 21.10 -5.92
N GLY A 193 29.18 22.16 -5.55
CA GLY A 193 29.21 22.73 -4.22
C GLY A 193 28.73 21.80 -3.11
N SER A 194 27.95 20.76 -3.44
CA SER A 194 27.53 19.72 -2.48
C SER A 194 28.56 18.56 -2.38
N PHE A 195 29.57 18.53 -3.25
CA PHE A 195 30.58 17.47 -3.27
C PHE A 195 31.71 17.76 -2.28
N TYR A 196 32.04 16.76 -1.45
CA TYR A 196 32.95 16.92 -0.31
C TYR A 196 34.35 17.43 -0.65
N ALA A 197 34.85 17.16 -1.87
CA ALA A 197 36.23 17.44 -2.24
C ALA A 197 36.51 18.94 -2.42
N CYS A 198 35.51 19.73 -2.85
CA CYS A 198 35.66 21.16 -3.13
C CYS A 198 36.95 21.49 -3.93
N ASP A 199 37.29 20.69 -4.95
CA ASP A 199 38.54 20.81 -5.68
C ASP A 199 38.47 21.94 -6.71
N HIS A 200 38.95 23.13 -6.31
CA HIS A 200 39.02 24.29 -7.19
C HIS A 200 39.96 24.09 -8.40
N LYS A 201 40.96 23.20 -8.33
CA LYS A 201 41.84 22.92 -9.48
C LYS A 201 41.07 22.15 -10.54
N TYR A 202 40.28 21.18 -10.13
CA TYR A 202 39.34 20.47 -11.00
C TYR A 202 38.37 21.45 -11.67
N MET A 203 37.66 22.27 -10.90
CA MET A 203 36.68 23.22 -11.45
C MET A 203 37.28 24.21 -12.45
N LYS A 204 38.48 24.74 -12.16
CA LYS A 204 39.21 25.63 -13.09
C LYS A 204 39.63 24.89 -14.36
N TRP A 205 40.15 23.67 -14.22
CA TRP A 205 40.53 22.85 -15.36
C TRP A 205 39.32 22.52 -16.23
N LEU A 206 38.19 22.14 -15.63
CA LEU A 206 36.99 21.75 -16.34
C LEU A 206 36.37 22.94 -17.07
N ARG A 207 36.35 24.12 -16.44
CA ARG A 207 36.01 25.38 -17.13
C ARG A 207 36.86 25.58 -18.36
N ASP A 208 38.19 25.48 -18.24
CA ASP A 208 39.11 25.75 -19.34
C ASP A 208 38.97 24.71 -20.46
N GLU A 209 38.74 23.44 -20.10
CA GLU A 209 38.48 22.35 -21.04
C GLU A 209 37.14 22.56 -21.76
N THR A 210 36.06 22.93 -21.08
CA THR A 210 34.77 23.29 -21.71
C THR A 210 34.93 24.52 -22.62
N ALA A 211 35.62 25.56 -22.15
CA ALA A 211 35.85 26.80 -22.89
C ALA A 211 36.63 26.58 -24.19
N ARG A 212 37.53 25.58 -24.23
CA ARG A 212 38.31 25.21 -25.41
C ARG A 212 37.42 24.84 -26.61
N TYR A 213 36.27 24.22 -26.37
CA TYR A 213 35.31 23.84 -27.41
C TYR A 213 34.25 24.93 -27.62
N VAL A 214 33.76 25.55 -26.55
CA VAL A 214 32.71 26.57 -26.64
C VAL A 214 33.21 27.87 -27.29
N ARG A 215 34.46 28.27 -27.04
CA ARG A 215 35.15 29.42 -27.65
C ARG A 215 34.34 30.73 -27.65
N GLY A 216 33.53 30.94 -26.61
CA GLY A 216 32.67 32.12 -26.48
C GLY A 216 31.44 32.14 -27.41
N ASN A 217 31.14 31.05 -28.11
CA ASN A 217 29.94 30.92 -28.95
C ASN A 217 28.67 30.54 -28.16
N ALA A 218 28.80 30.29 -26.86
CA ALA A 218 27.74 30.12 -25.87
C ALA A 218 28.25 30.59 -24.49
N VAL A 219 27.34 30.94 -23.58
CA VAL A 219 27.69 31.34 -22.21
C VAL A 219 27.98 30.10 -21.35
N LEU A 220 29.05 30.13 -20.57
CA LEU A 220 29.33 29.10 -19.58
C LEU A 220 28.62 29.41 -18.26
N PHE A 221 28.05 28.40 -17.61
CA PHE A 221 27.43 28.54 -16.29
C PHE A 221 27.71 27.35 -15.34
N THR A 222 27.50 27.56 -14.04
CA THR A 222 27.41 26.52 -13.01
C THR A 222 26.06 26.60 -12.30
N ASN A 223 25.64 25.52 -11.64
CA ASN A 223 24.45 25.50 -10.79
C ASN A 223 24.78 24.84 -9.45
N ASN A 224 24.23 25.39 -8.37
CA ASN A 224 24.39 24.84 -7.02
C ASN A 224 23.20 25.23 -6.13
N GLY A 225 22.93 24.46 -5.09
CA GLY A 225 22.01 24.88 -4.03
C GLY A 225 22.44 26.21 -3.36
N PRO A 226 21.49 26.98 -2.78
CA PRO A 226 21.79 28.21 -2.05
C PRO A 226 22.90 28.02 -1.00
N GLY A 227 23.90 28.90 -1.01
CA GLY A 227 25.03 28.87 -0.07
C GLY A 227 26.21 27.96 -0.46
N LEU A 228 26.08 27.15 -1.53
CA LEU A 228 27.12 26.19 -1.94
C LEU A 228 28.05 26.71 -3.05
N THR A 229 27.85 27.95 -3.50
CA THR A 229 28.62 28.56 -4.59
C THR A 229 30.09 28.78 -4.27
N THR A 230 30.49 28.75 -3.00
CA THR A 230 31.90 28.83 -2.59
C THR A 230 32.73 27.73 -3.25
N CYS A 231 32.23 26.49 -3.25
CA CYS A 231 32.91 25.34 -3.84
C CYS A 231 32.50 25.09 -5.29
N GLY A 232 31.23 25.34 -5.63
CA GLY A 232 30.69 25.05 -6.96
C GLY A 232 30.76 26.18 -7.98
N GLY A 233 31.13 27.39 -7.56
CA GLY A 233 31.40 28.51 -8.45
C GLY A 233 32.82 28.46 -9.04
N VAL A 234 33.01 29.06 -10.21
CA VAL A 234 34.34 29.20 -10.83
C VAL A 234 34.45 30.54 -11.57
N ASP A 235 35.62 31.17 -11.50
CA ASP A 235 35.86 32.48 -12.09
C ASP A 235 35.54 32.50 -13.60
N ASN A 236 34.95 33.60 -14.07
CA ASN A 236 34.52 33.85 -15.46
C ASN A 236 33.37 32.95 -15.96
N VAL A 237 32.58 32.40 -15.04
CA VAL A 237 31.41 31.57 -15.33
C VAL A 237 30.25 32.10 -14.49
N ILE A 238 29.05 32.23 -15.06
CA ILE A 238 27.89 32.73 -14.32
C ILE A 238 27.33 31.63 -13.42
N SER A 239 27.11 31.92 -12.14
CA SER A 239 26.48 31.00 -11.18
C SER A 239 24.96 31.13 -11.21
N GLY A 240 24.27 30.01 -11.39
CA GLY A 240 22.85 29.83 -11.12
C GLY A 240 22.61 29.07 -9.81
N LEU A 241 21.37 29.11 -9.32
CA LEU A 241 20.95 28.40 -8.11
C LEU A 241 19.89 27.34 -8.37
N ASP A 242 19.84 26.31 -7.53
CA ASP A 242 18.87 25.24 -7.58
C ASP A 242 17.97 25.26 -6.34
N PHE A 243 16.67 25.53 -6.53
CA PHE A 243 15.69 25.53 -5.44
C PHE A 243 14.25 25.52 -5.97
N GLY A 244 13.33 24.94 -5.19
CA GLY A 244 11.93 24.76 -5.55
C GLY A 244 11.02 25.93 -5.15
N ALA A 245 9.73 25.63 -4.99
CA ALA A 245 8.79 26.60 -4.46
C ALA A 245 9.12 26.99 -3.02
N GLY A 246 9.12 28.30 -2.73
CA GLY A 246 9.45 28.85 -1.42
C GLY A 246 8.76 30.19 -1.19
N SER A 247 8.96 30.77 -0.01
CA SER A 247 8.43 32.10 0.30
C SER A 247 9.22 33.20 -0.40
N THR A 248 8.61 34.37 -0.62
CA THR A 248 9.30 35.52 -1.23
C THR A 248 10.53 35.95 -0.44
N GLU A 249 10.46 35.91 0.89
CA GLU A 249 11.57 36.27 1.77
C GLU A 249 12.74 35.30 1.63
N GLU A 250 12.44 34.00 1.60
CA GLU A 250 13.42 32.93 1.40
C GLU A 250 14.13 33.05 0.04
N ILE A 251 13.36 33.18 -1.04
CA ILE A 251 13.89 33.34 -2.40
C ILE A 251 14.77 34.58 -2.51
N ASN A 252 14.34 35.71 -1.93
CA ASN A 252 15.15 36.92 -1.87
C ASN A 252 16.43 36.72 -1.03
N GLY A 253 16.35 35.95 0.05
CA GLY A 253 17.50 35.53 0.84
C GLY A 253 18.53 34.78 -0.01
N PHE A 254 18.10 33.81 -0.82
CA PHE A 254 18.98 33.07 -1.73
C PHE A 254 19.68 33.99 -2.73
N TRP A 255 18.96 34.95 -3.31
CA TRP A 255 19.55 35.94 -4.22
C TRP A 255 20.53 36.87 -3.51
N ASN A 256 20.22 37.32 -2.29
CA ASN A 256 21.11 38.16 -1.51
C ASN A 256 22.43 37.44 -1.19
N GLU A 257 22.38 36.15 -0.84
CA GLU A 257 23.58 35.35 -0.63
C GLU A 257 24.39 35.18 -1.92
N LEU A 258 23.74 34.87 -3.05
CA LEU A 258 24.42 34.81 -4.35
C LEU A 258 25.11 36.14 -4.68
N ARG A 259 24.47 37.28 -4.41
CA ARG A 259 25.03 38.61 -4.69
C ARG A 259 26.30 38.92 -3.90
N LYS A 260 26.57 38.24 -2.78
CA LYS A 260 27.85 38.40 -2.06
C LYS A 260 29.03 37.87 -2.86
N GLN A 261 28.82 36.82 -3.66
CA GLN A 261 29.86 36.17 -4.47
C GLN A 261 29.80 36.59 -5.95
N GLN A 262 28.60 36.88 -6.46
CA GLN A 262 28.31 37.34 -7.81
C GLN A 262 27.50 38.65 -7.77
N PRO A 263 28.15 39.81 -7.50
CA PRO A 263 27.45 41.08 -7.30
C PRO A 263 26.66 41.57 -8.51
N LYS A 264 27.02 41.12 -9.71
CA LYS A 264 26.48 41.54 -11.00
C LYS A 264 26.16 40.34 -11.90
N GLY A 265 25.32 40.55 -12.91
CA GLY A 265 24.88 39.53 -13.87
C GLY A 265 23.44 39.06 -13.63
N PRO A 266 22.81 38.43 -14.64
CA PRO A 266 21.43 37.95 -14.55
C PRO A 266 21.25 36.91 -13.44
N LEU A 267 20.07 36.92 -12.81
CA LEU A 267 19.67 35.87 -11.88
C LEU A 267 19.17 34.64 -12.66
N ILE A 268 19.61 33.47 -12.21
CA ILE A 268 19.31 32.19 -12.83
C ILE A 268 18.85 31.23 -11.73
N ASN A 269 17.62 30.74 -11.84
CA ASN A 269 17.23 29.49 -11.20
C ASN A 269 17.44 28.37 -12.23
N ALA A 270 18.49 27.59 -12.03
CA ALA A 270 18.94 26.54 -12.96
C ALA A 270 18.16 25.23 -12.79
N GLU A 271 17.59 24.99 -11.60
CA GLU A 271 16.66 23.91 -11.32
C GLU A 271 15.55 24.38 -10.37
N TYR A 272 14.44 24.82 -10.98
CA TYR A 272 13.24 25.18 -10.26
C TYR A 272 12.34 23.97 -10.13
N TYR A 273 12.30 23.38 -8.94
CA TYR A 273 11.58 22.13 -8.67
C TYR A 273 10.06 22.34 -8.58
N PRO A 274 9.27 21.93 -9.60
CA PRO A 274 7.81 21.97 -9.52
C PRO A 274 7.24 20.70 -8.87
N GLY A 275 8.10 19.74 -8.52
CA GLY A 275 7.85 18.38 -8.07
C GLY A 275 9.13 17.80 -7.44
N TRP A 276 9.18 16.49 -7.19
CA TRP A 276 10.34 15.84 -6.56
C TRP A 276 10.51 14.38 -7.00
N LEU A 277 11.71 13.82 -6.84
CA LEU A 277 11.98 12.41 -7.11
C LEU A 277 11.30 11.47 -6.09
N THR A 278 11.13 10.20 -6.46
CA THR A 278 10.52 9.15 -5.62
C THR A 278 11.40 7.90 -5.63
N HIS A 279 11.53 7.26 -4.48
CA HIS A 279 12.34 6.08 -4.29
C HIS A 279 11.53 4.80 -4.12
N TRP A 280 12.16 3.65 -4.37
CA TRP A 280 11.55 2.37 -3.99
C TRP A 280 11.39 2.34 -2.46
N GLN A 281 10.26 1.81 -2.01
CA GLN A 281 9.80 1.81 -0.60
C GLN A 281 9.18 3.13 -0.12
N ASP A 282 9.19 4.20 -0.92
CA ASP A 282 8.36 5.35 -0.63
C ASP A 282 6.87 4.96 -0.74
N PRO A 283 6.02 5.46 0.18
CA PRO A 283 4.62 5.07 0.26
C PRO A 283 3.77 5.56 -0.92
N GLU A 284 4.23 6.58 -1.64
CA GLU A 284 3.53 7.22 -2.75
C GLU A 284 4.52 7.97 -3.66
N MET A 285 4.09 8.28 -4.89
CA MET A 285 4.83 9.20 -5.77
C MET A 285 4.87 10.58 -5.13
N ALA A 286 6.06 11.17 -5.02
CA ALA A 286 6.22 12.52 -4.48
C ALA A 286 5.38 13.52 -5.28
N ARG A 287 4.66 14.41 -4.59
CA ARG A 287 3.82 15.45 -5.19
C ARG A 287 4.07 16.80 -4.55
N VAL A 288 4.03 17.86 -5.36
CA VAL A 288 4.11 19.25 -4.92
C VAL A 288 2.89 20.02 -5.42
N SER A 289 2.21 20.69 -4.49
CA SER A 289 1.00 21.47 -4.76
C SER A 289 1.22 22.56 -5.83
N ILE A 290 0.23 22.76 -6.69
CA ILE A 290 0.29 23.71 -7.82
C ILE A 290 0.44 25.16 -7.35
N GLU A 291 -0.19 25.53 -6.23
CA GLU A 291 -0.27 26.93 -5.79
C GLU A 291 1.10 27.51 -5.38
N PRO A 292 1.90 26.88 -4.49
CA PRO A 292 3.26 27.34 -4.19
C PRO A 292 4.15 27.45 -5.43
N VAL A 293 4.02 26.50 -6.36
CA VAL A 293 4.78 26.47 -7.61
C VAL A 293 4.42 27.70 -8.48
N THR A 294 3.14 27.90 -8.77
CA THR A 294 2.74 29.03 -9.62
C THR A 294 2.98 30.40 -8.99
N LYS A 295 2.91 30.51 -7.66
CA LYS A 295 3.17 31.76 -6.93
C LYS A 295 4.64 32.16 -7.03
N SER A 296 5.55 31.29 -6.61
CA SER A 296 6.99 31.57 -6.63
C SER A 296 7.53 31.73 -8.06
N LEU A 297 7.03 30.94 -9.03
CA LEU A 297 7.35 31.15 -10.44
C LEU A 297 6.96 32.54 -10.94
N ARG A 298 5.75 33.02 -10.61
CA ARG A 298 5.28 34.36 -10.98
C ARG A 298 6.18 35.45 -10.41
N GLU A 299 6.57 35.32 -9.14
CA GLU A 299 7.45 36.27 -8.46
C GLU A 299 8.83 36.33 -9.12
N MET A 300 9.43 35.17 -9.43
CA MET A 300 10.71 35.08 -10.13
C MET A 300 10.65 35.70 -11.52
N LEU A 301 9.60 35.41 -12.31
CA LEU A 301 9.45 35.99 -13.65
C LEU A 301 9.24 37.50 -13.60
N ALA A 302 8.46 38.01 -12.64
CA ALA A 302 8.29 39.44 -12.41
C ALA A 302 9.61 40.14 -12.05
N ALA A 303 10.49 39.46 -11.32
CA ALA A 303 11.83 39.92 -10.98
C ALA A 303 12.87 39.72 -12.12
N LYS A 304 12.43 39.34 -13.33
CA LYS A 304 13.28 39.05 -14.50
C LYS A 304 14.33 37.94 -14.27
N VAL A 305 14.05 37.01 -13.37
CA VAL A 305 14.87 35.80 -13.18
C VAL A 305 14.70 34.89 -14.39
N ASN A 306 15.80 34.28 -14.85
CA ASN A 306 15.77 33.23 -15.86
C ASN A 306 15.55 31.90 -15.16
N VAL A 307 14.48 31.19 -15.52
CA VAL A 307 14.03 30.00 -14.77
C VAL A 307 14.06 28.78 -15.67
N ASN A 308 14.64 27.69 -15.18
CA ASN A 308 14.52 26.36 -15.75
C ASN A 308 13.64 25.49 -14.86
N ILE A 309 12.48 25.06 -15.34
CA ILE A 309 11.56 24.20 -14.59
C ILE A 309 12.07 22.75 -14.64
N TYR A 310 12.54 22.22 -13.50
CA TYR A 310 13.20 20.91 -13.38
C TYR A 310 12.37 19.96 -12.50
N MET A 311 11.73 18.90 -13.01
CA MET A 311 11.59 18.49 -14.40
C MET A 311 10.36 19.12 -15.06
N PHE A 312 10.46 19.48 -16.35
CA PHE A 312 9.28 19.83 -17.15
C PHE A 312 8.65 18.59 -17.79
N TYR A 313 9.49 17.63 -18.18
CA TYR A 313 9.12 16.26 -18.52
C TYR A 313 10.13 15.30 -17.91
N GLY A 314 9.66 14.42 -17.03
CA GLY A 314 10.49 13.49 -16.27
C GLY A 314 10.79 12.16 -16.98
N GLY A 315 9.78 11.52 -17.57
CA GLY A 315 9.93 10.29 -18.37
C GLY A 315 10.28 9.04 -17.56
N THR A 316 10.97 8.07 -18.18
CA THR A 316 11.22 6.73 -17.62
C THR A 316 12.73 6.42 -17.53
N ASN A 317 13.16 5.79 -16.43
CA ASN A 317 14.44 5.10 -16.33
C ASN A 317 14.38 3.75 -17.07
N PHE A 318 14.77 3.70 -18.34
CA PHE A 318 14.76 2.45 -19.10
C PHE A 318 15.89 1.49 -18.70
N GLY A 319 15.57 0.22 -18.49
CA GLY A 319 16.55 -0.81 -18.13
C GLY A 319 17.13 -0.62 -16.72
N PHE A 320 18.38 -1.05 -16.51
CA PHE A 320 19.09 -0.94 -15.23
C PHE A 320 19.87 0.38 -15.14
N THR A 321 19.18 1.50 -15.28
CA THR A 321 19.85 2.81 -15.40
C THR A 321 19.44 3.84 -14.35
N ALA A 322 18.47 3.50 -13.48
CA ALA A 322 18.13 4.29 -12.32
C ALA A 322 19.28 4.26 -11.30
N GLY A 323 19.54 5.41 -10.67
CA GLY A 323 20.52 5.54 -9.60
C GLY A 323 19.96 5.23 -8.21
N ALA A 324 20.67 5.73 -7.19
CA ALA A 324 20.27 5.67 -5.80
C ALA A 324 20.87 6.83 -5.02
N ASN A 325 20.22 7.20 -3.91
CA ASN A 325 20.71 8.18 -2.95
C ASN A 325 21.17 7.51 -1.64
N GLU A 326 22.07 8.17 -0.93
CA GLU A 326 22.41 7.85 0.46
C GLU A 326 21.57 8.71 1.41
N ALA A 327 20.75 8.09 2.24
CA ALA A 327 19.91 8.79 3.23
C ALA A 327 20.44 8.59 4.67
N GLY A 328 21.76 8.71 4.84
CA GLY A 328 22.50 8.53 6.08
C GLY A 328 23.23 7.18 6.18
N PRO A 329 24.04 6.96 7.24
CA PRO A 329 24.91 5.80 7.35
C PRO A 329 24.17 4.47 7.19
N GLY A 330 24.48 3.73 6.12
CA GLY A 330 23.90 2.43 5.81
C GLY A 330 22.46 2.45 5.29
N ARG A 331 21.96 3.59 4.79
CA ARG A 331 20.65 3.72 4.13
C ARG A 331 20.81 4.00 2.64
N PHE A 332 20.81 2.93 1.86
CA PHE A 332 20.74 2.94 0.39
C PHE A 332 19.29 3.09 -0.07
N VAL A 333 19.02 4.08 -0.93
CA VAL A 333 17.66 4.44 -1.35
C VAL A 333 17.59 4.47 -2.88
N PRO A 334 17.17 3.38 -3.54
CA PRO A 334 17.19 3.30 -5.00
C PRO A 334 16.02 4.04 -5.64
N ASP A 335 16.29 4.72 -6.76
CA ASP A 335 15.27 5.43 -7.54
C ASP A 335 14.36 4.47 -8.29
N ILE A 336 13.09 4.85 -8.48
CA ILE A 336 12.11 4.03 -9.20
C ILE A 336 12.25 4.12 -10.73
N THR A 337 11.58 3.20 -11.43
CA THR A 337 11.55 3.19 -12.90
C THR A 337 10.86 4.42 -13.49
N SER A 338 9.72 4.83 -12.93
CA SER A 338 9.06 6.07 -13.36
C SER A 338 9.81 7.27 -12.81
N TYR A 339 10.21 8.18 -13.67
CA TYR A 339 10.84 9.43 -13.27
C TYR A 339 9.93 10.61 -13.57
N ASP A 340 8.60 10.40 -13.46
CA ASP A 340 7.57 11.43 -13.68
C ASP A 340 7.87 12.74 -12.92
N TYR A 341 8.47 12.63 -11.73
CA TYR A 341 8.93 13.78 -10.92
C TYR A 341 7.79 14.73 -10.52
N ASP A 342 6.52 14.33 -10.67
CA ASP A 342 5.35 15.21 -10.60
C ASP A 342 5.46 16.42 -11.56
N ALA A 343 6.00 16.15 -12.75
CA ALA A 343 6.29 17.14 -13.76
C ALA A 343 5.02 17.72 -14.43
N PRO A 344 5.13 18.92 -15.04
CA PRO A 344 4.08 19.49 -15.88
C PRO A 344 3.60 18.55 -16.99
N LEU A 345 4.50 17.85 -17.67
CA LEU A 345 4.14 16.76 -18.58
C LEU A 345 4.32 15.43 -17.86
N ASP A 346 3.28 14.59 -17.89
CA ASP A 346 3.34 13.26 -17.28
C ASP A 346 4.35 12.33 -17.97
N GLU A 347 4.62 11.15 -17.41
CA GLU A 347 5.54 10.16 -17.98
C GLU A 347 5.26 9.82 -19.47
N SER A 348 4.01 9.92 -19.92
CA SER A 348 3.60 9.70 -21.32
C SER A 348 3.76 10.95 -22.23
N GLY A 349 4.18 12.07 -21.65
CA GLY A 349 4.37 13.34 -22.33
C GLY A 349 3.07 14.12 -22.51
N ASP A 350 2.05 13.85 -21.71
CA ASP A 350 0.75 14.51 -21.80
C ASP A 350 0.59 15.65 -20.77
N PRO A 351 -0.12 16.74 -21.12
CA PRO A 351 -0.31 17.87 -20.20
C PRO A 351 -1.10 17.53 -18.92
N THR A 352 -0.53 17.85 -17.76
CA THR A 352 -1.20 17.73 -16.45
C THR A 352 -1.91 19.03 -16.04
N PRO A 353 -2.72 19.06 -14.97
CA PRO A 353 -3.24 20.30 -14.41
C PRO A 353 -2.14 21.33 -14.06
N LYS A 354 -0.96 20.85 -13.64
CA LYS A 354 0.21 21.69 -13.33
C LYS A 354 0.77 22.37 -14.58
N TYR A 355 0.78 21.69 -15.73
CA TYR A 355 1.13 22.30 -17.02
C TYR A 355 0.26 23.49 -17.36
N PHE A 356 -1.06 23.38 -17.21
CA PHE A 356 -1.96 24.48 -17.55
C PHE A 356 -1.78 25.67 -16.60
N ALA A 357 -1.52 25.40 -15.32
CA ALA A 357 -1.30 26.42 -14.32
C ALA A 357 0.02 27.18 -14.55
N ILE A 358 1.11 26.46 -14.84
CA ILE A 358 2.41 27.06 -15.19
C ILE A 358 2.32 27.84 -16.51
N ARG A 359 1.70 27.26 -17.53
CA ARG A 359 1.46 27.94 -18.82
C ARG A 359 0.72 29.27 -18.64
N LYS A 360 -0.27 29.31 -17.73
CA LYS A 360 -0.99 30.54 -17.41
C LYS A 360 -0.04 31.60 -16.85
N VAL A 361 0.82 31.25 -15.89
CA VAL A 361 1.82 32.18 -15.34
C VAL A 361 2.76 32.68 -16.43
N ILE A 362 3.30 31.78 -17.28
CA ILE A 362 4.20 32.16 -18.37
C ILE A 362 3.55 33.17 -19.33
N SER A 363 2.25 32.99 -19.63
CA SER A 363 1.50 33.89 -20.51
C SER A 363 1.33 35.32 -19.97
N GLU A 364 1.57 35.54 -18.67
CA GLU A 364 1.55 36.88 -18.05
C GLU A 364 2.83 37.67 -18.39
N PHE A 365 3.93 37.01 -18.76
CA PHE A 365 5.25 37.62 -18.96
C PHE A 365 5.81 37.46 -20.38
N PHE A 366 5.43 36.39 -21.09
CA PHE A 366 5.95 36.06 -22.41
C PHE A 366 4.84 35.96 -23.46
N PRO A 367 5.11 36.34 -24.72
CA PRO A 367 4.19 36.09 -25.81
C PRO A 367 4.02 34.57 -26.00
N MET A 368 2.76 34.12 -26.01
CA MET A 368 2.45 32.72 -26.23
C MET A 368 2.62 32.34 -27.71
N PRO A 369 3.30 31.24 -28.03
CA PRO A 369 3.42 30.80 -29.41
C PRO A 369 2.07 30.35 -29.96
N ASN A 370 1.86 30.57 -31.26
CA ASN A 370 0.66 30.13 -31.97
C ASN A 370 0.74 28.63 -32.33
N SER A 371 0.93 27.80 -31.30
CA SER A 371 1.05 26.35 -31.40
C SER A 371 -0.11 25.68 -30.67
N PRO A 372 -0.75 24.65 -31.24
CA PRO A 372 -1.82 23.93 -30.58
C PRO A 372 -1.28 23.21 -29.34
N ILE A 373 -2.03 23.24 -28.24
CA ILE A 373 -1.72 22.43 -27.06
C ILE A 373 -1.88 20.95 -27.45
N PRO A 374 -0.86 20.10 -27.25
CA PRO A 374 -0.96 18.69 -27.58
C PRO A 374 -2.08 18.01 -26.81
N ARG A 375 -2.86 17.19 -27.52
CA ARG A 375 -3.89 16.38 -26.88
C ARG A 375 -3.24 15.16 -26.21
N PRO A 376 -3.76 14.72 -25.05
CA PRO A 376 -3.29 13.48 -24.45
C PRO A 376 -3.35 12.33 -25.44
N ALA A 377 -2.27 11.53 -25.49
CA ALA A 377 -2.24 10.34 -26.33
C ALA A 377 -3.35 9.37 -25.90
N ARG A 378 -3.95 8.68 -26.87
CA ARG A 378 -4.88 7.58 -26.56
C ARG A 378 -4.09 6.44 -25.94
N LYS A 379 -4.38 6.12 -24.69
CA LYS A 379 -3.89 4.91 -24.04
C LYS A 379 -4.86 3.77 -24.33
N MET A 380 -4.34 2.57 -24.50
CA MET A 380 -5.14 1.36 -24.63
C MET A 380 -4.93 0.47 -23.42
N SER A 381 -6.00 -0.17 -22.95
CA SER A 381 -5.88 -1.28 -22.03
C SER A 381 -5.51 -2.53 -22.83
N LEU A 382 -4.46 -3.23 -22.42
CA LEU A 382 -4.11 -4.53 -22.96
C LEU A 382 -4.80 -5.62 -22.13
N PRO A 383 -5.22 -6.75 -22.73
CA PRO A 383 -5.76 -7.86 -21.97
C PRO A 383 -4.73 -8.38 -20.97
N SER A 384 -5.21 -8.85 -19.81
CA SER A 384 -4.35 -9.53 -18.84
C SER A 384 -3.65 -10.73 -19.49
N VAL A 385 -2.33 -10.80 -19.33
CA VAL A 385 -1.53 -11.92 -19.79
C VAL A 385 -1.28 -12.84 -18.60
N VAL A 386 -1.64 -14.11 -18.72
CA VAL A 386 -1.29 -15.13 -17.74
C VAL A 386 0.20 -15.44 -17.90
N LEU A 387 1.01 -15.00 -16.95
CA LEU A 387 2.43 -15.34 -16.89
C LEU A 387 2.57 -16.76 -16.34
N LYS A 388 3.32 -17.60 -17.07
CA LYS A 388 3.73 -18.92 -16.60
C LYS A 388 5.23 -18.88 -16.32
N PRO A 389 5.70 -19.41 -15.18
CA PRO A 389 7.14 -19.53 -14.95
C PRO A 389 7.73 -20.41 -16.05
N VAL A 390 8.74 -19.89 -16.76
CA VAL A 390 9.41 -20.62 -17.82
C VAL A 390 10.49 -21.52 -17.23
N ASP A 391 11.29 -21.00 -16.31
CA ASP A 391 12.36 -21.72 -15.61
C ASP A 391 12.86 -20.88 -14.40
N SER A 392 13.84 -21.39 -13.65
CA SER A 392 14.51 -20.72 -12.53
C SER A 392 15.92 -20.28 -12.91
N LEU A 393 16.34 -19.09 -12.46
CA LEU A 393 17.74 -18.63 -12.57
C LEU A 393 18.72 -19.48 -11.74
N LEU A 394 18.24 -20.38 -10.87
CA LEU A 394 19.09 -21.35 -10.18
C LEU A 394 19.20 -22.70 -10.92
N ASN A 395 18.49 -22.84 -12.05
CA ASN A 395 18.62 -24.01 -12.91
C ASN A 395 19.96 -23.98 -13.64
N LYS A 396 20.81 -24.98 -13.39
CA LYS A 396 22.15 -25.08 -14.00
C LYS A 396 22.14 -25.12 -15.52
N MET A 397 21.13 -25.76 -16.13
CA MET A 397 21.01 -25.78 -17.59
C MET A 397 20.69 -24.39 -18.15
N LEU A 398 19.75 -23.68 -17.53
CA LEU A 398 19.44 -22.31 -17.95
C LEU A 398 20.63 -21.39 -17.74
N LEU A 399 21.26 -21.43 -16.57
CA LEU A 399 22.46 -20.66 -16.25
C LEU A 399 23.57 -20.89 -17.27
N SER A 400 23.82 -22.14 -17.67
CA SER A 400 24.82 -22.47 -18.70
C SER A 400 24.49 -21.89 -20.08
N ALA A 401 23.21 -21.62 -20.36
CA ALA A 401 22.76 -21.12 -21.65
C ALA A 401 22.72 -19.58 -21.73
N ILE A 402 22.47 -18.88 -20.61
CA ILE A 402 22.27 -17.41 -20.60
C ILE A 402 23.32 -16.64 -19.80
N GLY A 403 24.07 -17.31 -18.91
CA GLY A 403 25.04 -16.69 -18.04
C GLY A 403 26.39 -16.44 -18.72
N SER A 404 27.10 -15.41 -18.25
CA SER A 404 28.52 -15.26 -18.53
C SER A 404 29.31 -16.47 -17.98
N PRO A 405 30.49 -16.80 -18.55
CA PRO A 405 31.31 -17.90 -18.05
C PRO A 405 31.61 -17.76 -16.55
N ALA A 406 31.47 -18.86 -15.81
CA ALA A 406 31.74 -18.88 -14.37
C ALA A 406 33.22 -18.57 -14.07
N ILE A 407 33.44 -17.72 -13.07
CA ILE A 407 34.78 -17.34 -12.59
C ILE A 407 34.99 -17.99 -11.23
N ASN A 408 36.02 -18.82 -11.11
CA ASN A 408 36.43 -19.37 -9.82
C ASN A 408 37.40 -18.39 -9.14
N ALA A 409 37.01 -17.89 -7.97
CA ALA A 409 37.84 -17.03 -7.14
C ALA A 409 37.82 -17.52 -5.69
N ARG A 410 38.89 -17.21 -4.94
CA ARG A 410 38.96 -17.53 -3.51
C ARG A 410 37.93 -16.72 -2.70
N ASP A 411 37.75 -15.46 -3.09
CA ASP A 411 36.87 -14.50 -2.43
C ASP A 411 35.83 -13.98 -3.47
N PRO A 412 34.60 -13.62 -3.06
CA PRO A 412 33.61 -13.04 -3.96
C PRO A 412 34.15 -11.78 -4.67
N LEU A 413 33.99 -11.73 -6.00
CA LEU A 413 34.42 -10.59 -6.82
C LEU A 413 33.32 -9.53 -6.93
N THR A 414 33.67 -8.26 -7.10
CA THR A 414 32.68 -7.20 -7.37
C THR A 414 32.22 -7.24 -8.83
N PHE A 415 31.08 -6.59 -9.13
CA PHE A 415 30.54 -6.41 -10.48
C PHE A 415 31.61 -5.88 -11.45
N GLU A 416 32.34 -4.84 -11.04
CA GLU A 416 33.40 -4.21 -11.82
C GLU A 416 34.56 -5.17 -12.06
N ALA A 417 34.96 -5.95 -11.06
CA ALA A 417 36.04 -6.94 -11.18
C ALA A 417 35.68 -8.08 -12.15
N MET A 418 34.39 -8.40 -12.29
CA MET A 418 33.87 -9.34 -13.29
C MET A 418 33.58 -8.69 -14.64
N ASN A 419 33.80 -7.37 -14.78
CA ASN A 419 33.43 -6.58 -15.95
C ASN A 419 31.94 -6.69 -16.31
N GLN A 420 31.08 -6.78 -15.29
CA GLN A 420 29.63 -6.76 -15.41
C GLN A 420 29.11 -5.53 -14.69
N TYR A 421 28.33 -4.68 -15.35
CA TYR A 421 27.98 -3.37 -14.81
C TYR A 421 26.54 -3.25 -14.30
N SER A 422 25.68 -4.22 -14.60
CA SER A 422 24.28 -4.22 -14.19
C SER A 422 23.72 -5.64 -14.20
N GLY A 423 22.48 -5.80 -13.69
CA GLY A 423 21.80 -7.09 -13.65
C GLY A 423 22.08 -7.86 -12.37
N LEU A 424 22.26 -9.19 -12.48
CA LEU A 424 22.43 -10.09 -11.35
C LEU A 424 23.76 -10.84 -11.43
N VAL A 425 24.41 -11.04 -10.29
CA VAL A 425 25.54 -11.97 -10.15
C VAL A 425 25.12 -13.08 -9.19
N LEU A 426 25.37 -14.32 -9.59
CA LEU A 426 25.23 -15.49 -8.73
C LEU A 426 26.59 -15.83 -8.09
N TYR A 427 26.66 -15.79 -6.77
CA TYR A 427 27.81 -16.25 -5.99
C TYR A 427 27.51 -17.64 -5.42
N GLU A 428 28.31 -18.64 -5.78
CA GLU A 428 28.15 -20.03 -5.32
C GLU A 428 29.34 -20.47 -4.46
N ALA A 429 29.05 -21.11 -3.32
CA ALA A 429 30.06 -21.71 -2.45
C ALA A 429 29.54 -23.02 -1.86
N VAL A 430 30.43 -24.02 -1.72
CA VAL A 430 30.10 -25.29 -1.07
C VAL A 430 30.25 -25.14 0.44
N LEU A 431 29.19 -25.46 1.19
CA LEU A 431 29.23 -25.40 2.65
C LEU A 431 30.19 -26.47 3.24
N PRO A 432 31.03 -26.14 4.25
CA PRO A 432 31.92 -27.11 4.89
C PRO A 432 31.16 -28.25 5.59
N SER A 433 31.67 -29.49 5.48
CA SER A 433 31.04 -30.72 6.00
C SER A 433 31.11 -30.91 7.53
N GLY A 434 31.26 -29.84 8.32
CA GLY A 434 31.54 -29.91 9.76
C GLY A 434 30.89 -28.81 10.61
N LEU A 435 29.86 -28.16 10.10
CA LEU A 435 29.12 -27.11 10.83
C LEU A 435 28.25 -27.76 11.92
N LYS A 436 28.49 -27.43 13.21
CA LYS A 436 27.97 -28.17 14.38
C LYS A 436 26.79 -27.51 15.12
N THR A 437 26.30 -26.38 14.65
CA THR A 437 25.28 -25.56 15.34
C THR A 437 24.15 -25.24 14.39
N ASP A 438 22.89 -25.41 14.80
CA ASP A 438 21.70 -25.06 14.00
C ASP A 438 20.78 -24.16 14.85
N PRO A 439 20.47 -22.92 14.43
CA PRO A 439 20.82 -22.29 13.15
C PRO A 439 22.29 -21.84 13.05
N ILE A 440 22.85 -21.98 11.84
CA ILE A 440 24.16 -21.43 11.46
C ILE A 440 23.95 -19.98 11.03
N LYS A 441 24.73 -19.05 11.61
CA LYS A 441 24.71 -17.64 11.20
C LYS A 441 25.61 -17.41 9.99
N LEU A 442 25.01 -17.19 8.81
CA LEU A 442 25.72 -16.60 7.67
C LEU A 442 25.90 -15.10 7.91
N THR A 443 27.13 -14.62 7.88
CA THR A 443 27.44 -13.17 7.91
C THR A 443 28.03 -12.80 6.57
N VAL A 444 27.39 -11.86 5.88
CA VAL A 444 27.91 -11.25 4.64
C VAL A 444 28.12 -9.77 4.95
N GLU A 445 29.39 -9.34 4.95
CA GLU A 445 29.76 -7.94 5.20
C GLU A 445 29.76 -7.17 3.87
N ASN A 446 29.49 -5.86 3.93
CA ASN A 446 29.59 -4.95 2.79
C ASN A 446 28.74 -5.33 1.56
N ILE A 447 27.50 -5.80 1.77
CA ILE A 447 26.51 -5.81 0.69
C ILE A 447 26.13 -4.34 0.39
N HIS A 448 26.45 -3.87 -0.81
CA HIS A 448 26.19 -2.48 -1.21
C HIS A 448 24.76 -2.26 -1.76
N ASP A 449 24.12 -3.31 -2.29
CA ASP A 449 22.76 -3.26 -2.85
C ASP A 449 21.82 -4.26 -2.15
N LYS A 450 21.32 -5.28 -2.87
CA LYS A 450 20.42 -6.31 -2.37
C LYS A 450 20.91 -7.71 -2.75
N GLY A 451 21.03 -8.58 -1.74
CA GLY A 451 21.41 -9.99 -1.92
C GLY A 451 20.25 -10.94 -1.60
N TYR A 452 20.10 -11.99 -2.41
CA TYR A 452 19.17 -13.10 -2.17
C TYR A 452 19.99 -14.35 -1.83
N VAL A 453 19.74 -14.95 -0.67
CA VAL A 453 20.50 -16.10 -0.19
C VAL A 453 19.69 -17.37 -0.39
N TYR A 454 20.34 -18.38 -0.96
CA TYR A 454 19.78 -19.71 -1.14
C TYR A 454 20.74 -20.73 -0.54
N VAL A 455 20.19 -21.79 0.04
CA VAL A 455 20.94 -23.03 0.30
C VAL A 455 20.37 -24.09 -0.64
N ASP A 456 21.25 -24.62 -1.49
CA ASP A 456 20.90 -25.36 -2.71
C ASP A 456 19.95 -24.54 -3.59
N THR A 457 18.65 -24.80 -3.53
CA THR A 457 17.62 -24.07 -4.29
C THR A 457 16.56 -23.43 -3.39
N THR A 458 16.72 -23.55 -2.06
CA THR A 458 15.76 -23.06 -1.07
C THR A 458 16.14 -21.65 -0.64
N TYR A 459 15.22 -20.70 -0.82
CA TYR A 459 15.42 -19.32 -0.38
C TYR A 459 15.45 -19.23 1.14
N ILE A 460 16.47 -18.56 1.69
CA ILE A 460 16.60 -18.29 3.12
C ILE A 460 16.34 -16.81 3.38
N MET A 461 15.31 -16.51 4.16
CA MET A 461 15.00 -15.15 4.57
C MET A 461 16.12 -14.61 5.49
N LEU A 462 16.85 -13.60 5.04
CA LEU A 462 17.86 -12.91 5.83
C LEU A 462 17.20 -12.18 7.02
N GLN A 463 17.34 -12.73 8.24
CA GLN A 463 17.15 -11.96 9.46
C GLN A 463 18.30 -10.96 9.58
N ILE A 464 18.06 -9.68 9.27
CA ILE A 464 19.06 -8.63 9.46
C ILE A 464 19.24 -8.39 10.97
N CYS A 465 20.27 -9.00 11.57
CA CYS A 465 20.74 -8.66 12.91
C CYS A 465 21.37 -7.26 12.92
N ARG A 466 20.63 -6.22 13.31
CA ARG A 466 21.24 -4.96 13.78
C ARG A 466 21.61 -5.11 15.27
N LEU A 467 22.88 -5.36 15.53
CA LEU A 467 23.49 -5.27 16.87
C LEU A 467 23.45 -3.81 17.34
N ILE A 468 22.69 -3.57 18.41
CA ILE A 468 22.67 -2.32 19.15
C ILE A 468 23.91 -2.28 20.05
N LEU A 469 24.80 -1.31 19.82
CA LEU A 469 25.76 -0.87 20.85
C LEU A 469 25.14 0.35 21.54
N LEU A 470 24.64 0.13 22.77
CA LEU A 470 24.23 1.15 23.73
C LEU A 470 25.37 1.28 24.75
N ALA A 471 25.95 2.48 24.89
CA ALA A 471 25.98 3.21 26.17
C ALA A 471 27.12 4.26 26.25
N ALA A 472 26.70 5.46 26.65
CA ALA A 472 27.41 6.43 27.50
C ALA A 472 28.59 7.24 26.93
N VAL A 473 28.34 8.52 26.64
CA VAL A 473 28.99 9.64 27.35
C VAL A 473 27.98 10.78 27.56
N PHE A 474 28.07 11.35 28.75
CA PHE A 474 27.24 12.33 29.44
C PHE A 474 27.15 13.73 28.81
N SER A 475 25.94 14.28 28.87
CA SER A 475 25.55 15.56 29.53
C SER A 475 26.27 16.88 29.21
N SER A 476 25.47 17.79 28.62
CA SER A 476 25.19 19.17 29.07
C SER A 476 26.29 20.25 28.98
N VAL A 477 25.98 21.38 28.30
CA VAL A 477 25.72 22.71 28.91
C VAL A 477 25.47 23.80 27.83
N VAL A 478 24.23 24.34 27.74
CA VAL A 478 23.72 25.76 27.94
C VAL A 478 24.16 26.77 26.82
N ILE A 479 23.35 27.63 26.16
CA ILE A 479 22.35 28.64 26.57
C ILE A 479 21.37 28.99 25.41
N ALA A 480 20.16 29.37 25.82
CA ALA A 480 18.98 29.79 25.07
C ALA A 480 19.11 31.11 24.28
N GLU A 481 18.29 31.26 23.22
CA GLU A 481 17.64 32.54 22.91
C GLU A 481 16.25 32.32 22.30
N GLN A 482 15.29 33.02 22.87
CA GLN A 482 13.84 32.99 22.63
C GLN A 482 13.50 33.99 21.50
N LYS A 483 12.82 33.58 20.42
CA LYS A 483 12.13 34.52 19.51
C LYS A 483 10.80 33.95 19.03
N ASP A 484 9.77 34.76 19.23
CA ASP A 484 8.36 34.47 19.02
C ASP A 484 8.02 34.12 17.56
N VAL A 485 7.22 33.06 17.42
CA VAL A 485 6.73 32.45 16.20
C VAL A 485 5.41 33.12 15.78
N VAL A 486 5.30 33.55 14.52
CA VAL A 486 4.01 33.80 13.89
C VAL A 486 3.66 32.57 13.03
N SER A 487 2.58 31.90 13.42
CA SER A 487 2.12 30.57 13.03
C SER A 487 1.46 30.52 11.64
N VAL A 488 1.93 29.61 10.78
CA VAL A 488 1.11 29.01 9.72
C VAL A 488 0.07 28.10 10.41
N PRO A 489 -1.22 28.05 10.00
CA PRO A 489 -2.18 27.17 10.66
C PRO A 489 -1.78 25.72 10.41
N THR A 490 -1.22 25.08 11.41
CA THR A 490 -0.91 23.64 11.41
C THR A 490 -2.22 22.88 11.56
N ARG A 491 -2.50 21.94 10.65
CA ARG A 491 -3.64 21.02 10.80
C ARG A 491 -3.50 20.31 12.15
N SER A 492 -4.54 20.36 12.97
CA SER A 492 -4.49 19.78 14.32
C SER A 492 -5.86 19.29 14.74
N PHE A 493 -5.89 18.14 15.42
CA PHE A 493 -7.07 17.64 16.08
C PHE A 493 -6.73 17.44 17.56
N SER A 494 -7.41 18.17 18.43
CA SER A 494 -7.07 18.23 19.86
C SER A 494 -8.30 18.31 20.75
N ILE A 495 -8.08 18.20 22.06
CA ILE A 495 -9.14 18.28 23.06
C ILE A 495 -9.05 19.63 23.78
N ASP A 496 -10.16 20.36 23.80
CA ASP A 496 -10.36 21.48 24.71
C ASP A 496 -11.05 20.99 25.99
N TYR A 497 -10.25 20.73 27.02
CA TYR A 497 -10.73 20.28 28.33
C TYR A 497 -11.49 21.37 29.08
N GLU A 498 -11.30 22.66 28.77
CA GLU A 498 -12.02 23.73 29.47
C GLU A 498 -13.47 23.81 28.97
N ARG A 499 -13.65 23.69 27.66
CA ARG A 499 -14.95 23.75 26.98
C ARG A 499 -15.60 22.39 26.75
N ASP A 500 -14.98 21.30 27.21
CA ASP A 500 -15.46 19.92 27.05
C ASP A 500 -15.78 19.55 25.59
N THR A 501 -14.92 19.94 24.64
CA THR A 501 -15.14 19.75 23.20
C THR A 501 -13.86 19.31 22.47
N PHE A 502 -13.98 18.83 21.24
CA PHE A 502 -12.83 18.70 20.33
C PHE A 502 -12.57 20.02 19.61
N LEU A 503 -11.32 20.23 19.21
CA LEU A 503 -10.91 21.29 18.29
C LEU A 503 -10.35 20.66 17.02
N LEU A 504 -10.92 21.03 15.88
CA LEU A 504 -10.36 20.78 14.56
C LEU A 504 -9.79 22.11 14.06
N ASP A 505 -8.48 22.19 13.91
CA ASP A 505 -7.77 23.39 13.47
C ASP A 505 -8.06 24.63 14.34
N GLY A 506 -8.25 24.40 15.65
CA GLY A 506 -8.57 25.43 16.64
C GLY A 506 -10.06 25.75 16.79
N GLU A 507 -10.92 25.22 15.90
CA GLU A 507 -12.36 25.46 15.93
C GLU A 507 -13.13 24.31 16.60
N PRO A 508 -14.20 24.59 17.38
CA PRO A 508 -15.02 23.55 18.00
C PRO A 508 -15.54 22.54 16.98
N PHE A 509 -15.31 21.26 17.26
CA PHE A 509 -15.65 20.16 16.38
C PHE A 509 -16.44 19.08 17.11
N ARG A 510 -17.41 18.50 16.41
CA ARG A 510 -18.16 17.33 16.84
C ARG A 510 -18.21 16.31 15.72
N PHE A 511 -17.85 15.06 16.01
CA PHE A 511 -18.05 13.96 15.07
C PHE A 511 -19.35 13.21 15.34
N ILE A 512 -19.99 12.79 14.25
CA ILE A 512 -20.98 11.72 14.20
C ILE A 512 -20.40 10.66 13.27
N SER A 513 -20.03 9.54 13.85
CA SER A 513 -19.33 8.43 13.21
C SER A 513 -20.23 7.20 13.10
N GLY A 514 -19.90 6.32 12.16
CA GLY A 514 -20.45 4.96 12.12
C GLY A 514 -19.33 3.95 11.96
N SER A 515 -19.45 2.80 12.61
CA SER A 515 -18.53 1.68 12.41
C SER A 515 -18.80 1.00 11.08
N PHE A 516 -17.74 0.83 10.30
CA PHE A 516 -17.67 -0.02 9.10
C PHE A 516 -16.33 -0.77 9.13
N HIS A 517 -16.39 -2.08 9.35
CA HIS A 517 -15.23 -2.97 9.27
C HIS A 517 -14.94 -3.33 7.81
N TYR A 518 -13.88 -2.76 7.24
CA TYR A 518 -13.48 -3.01 5.84
C TYR A 518 -13.27 -4.50 5.55
N PHE A 519 -12.82 -5.28 6.55
CA PHE A 519 -12.60 -6.73 6.44
C PHE A 519 -13.89 -7.57 6.42
N ARG A 520 -15.09 -6.96 6.51
CA ARG A 520 -16.40 -7.61 6.38
C ARG A 520 -17.13 -7.30 5.07
N ALA A 521 -16.47 -6.59 4.15
CA ALA A 521 -16.99 -6.28 2.82
C ALA A 521 -15.88 -6.32 1.77
N LEU A 522 -16.20 -6.70 0.55
CA LEU A 522 -15.22 -6.70 -0.54
C LEU A 522 -14.88 -5.27 -0.98
N PRO A 523 -13.63 -4.98 -1.41
CA PRO A 523 -13.22 -3.62 -1.81
C PRO A 523 -14.13 -2.93 -2.83
N GLY A 524 -14.72 -3.72 -3.73
CA GLY A 524 -15.67 -3.23 -4.73
C GLY A 524 -16.94 -2.57 -4.17
N SER A 525 -17.32 -2.83 -2.91
CA SER A 525 -18.49 -2.24 -2.27
C SER A 525 -18.18 -1.09 -1.32
N TRP A 526 -16.92 -0.91 -0.89
CA TRP A 526 -16.53 0.07 0.14
C TRP A 526 -17.01 1.49 -0.16
N ARG A 527 -16.79 1.98 -1.38
CA ARG A 527 -17.20 3.34 -1.77
C ARG A 527 -18.70 3.55 -1.67
N HIS A 528 -19.49 2.58 -2.11
CA HIS A 528 -20.95 2.70 -2.07
C HIS A 528 -21.46 2.79 -0.62
N ILE A 529 -20.91 1.96 0.26
CA ILE A 529 -21.27 1.93 1.68
C ILE A 529 -20.82 3.23 2.38
N LEU A 530 -19.57 3.67 2.18
CA LEU A 530 -19.06 4.93 2.74
C LEU A 530 -19.86 6.15 2.24
N ARG A 531 -20.29 6.14 0.97
CA ARG A 531 -21.19 7.17 0.44
C ARG A 531 -22.56 7.14 1.11
N ALA A 532 -23.13 5.96 1.36
CA ALA A 532 -24.38 5.84 2.10
C ALA A 532 -24.24 6.37 3.53
N MET A 533 -23.13 6.04 4.20
CA MET A 533 -22.78 6.59 5.52
C MET A 533 -22.70 8.12 5.50
N ARG A 534 -22.01 8.69 4.51
CA ARG A 534 -21.94 10.14 4.32
C ARG A 534 -23.32 10.73 4.08
N ALA A 535 -24.14 10.13 3.23
CA ALA A 535 -25.51 10.59 2.93
C ALA A 535 -26.47 10.54 4.13
N ALA A 536 -26.17 9.73 5.16
CA ALA A 536 -26.89 9.72 6.43
C ALA A 536 -26.61 10.94 7.31
N GLY A 537 -25.62 11.76 6.96
CA GLY A 537 -25.16 12.91 7.75
C GLY A 537 -23.94 12.62 8.62
N LEU A 538 -23.36 11.41 8.55
CA LEU A 538 -22.10 11.10 9.24
C LEU A 538 -20.96 11.96 8.65
N ASN A 539 -20.07 12.45 9.50
CA ASN A 539 -18.85 13.16 9.09
C ASN A 539 -17.56 12.38 9.41
N ALA A 540 -17.68 11.21 10.04
CA ALA A 540 -16.58 10.30 10.28
C ALA A 540 -16.99 8.83 10.08
N VAL A 541 -16.01 7.97 9.88
CA VAL A 541 -16.13 6.51 9.90
C VAL A 541 -15.13 5.94 10.91
N MET A 542 -15.57 4.94 11.68
CA MET A 542 -14.70 4.20 12.59
C MET A 542 -14.47 2.79 12.05
N THR A 543 -13.23 2.29 12.12
CA THR A 543 -12.94 0.89 11.80
C THR A 543 -11.89 0.31 12.76
N TYR A 544 -12.06 -0.97 13.09
CA TYR A 544 -10.98 -1.80 13.61
C TYR A 544 -9.95 -2.12 12.53
N ILE A 545 -8.77 -2.54 12.97
CA ILE A 545 -7.73 -3.17 12.15
C ILE A 545 -7.49 -4.57 12.71
N GLU A 546 -7.84 -5.59 11.94
CA GLU A 546 -7.76 -6.99 12.39
C GLU A 546 -6.38 -7.57 12.11
N TRP A 547 -5.62 -7.86 13.17
CA TRP A 547 -4.26 -8.41 13.05
C TRP A 547 -4.24 -9.73 12.25
N SER A 548 -5.15 -10.66 12.52
CA SER A 548 -5.22 -11.94 11.80
C SER A 548 -5.48 -11.82 10.29
N THR A 549 -6.21 -10.79 9.84
CA THR A 549 -6.40 -10.50 8.40
C THR A 549 -5.11 -10.00 7.75
N HIS A 550 -4.31 -9.24 8.48
CA HIS A 550 -3.06 -8.67 7.99
C HIS A 550 -1.84 -9.56 8.19
N GLU A 551 -1.86 -10.51 9.11
CA GLU A 551 -0.78 -11.48 9.34
C GLU A 551 -1.36 -12.89 9.57
N PRO A 552 -2.01 -13.49 8.56
CA PRO A 552 -2.69 -14.79 8.70
C PRO A 552 -1.73 -15.92 9.06
N THR A 553 -0.47 -15.81 8.65
CA THR A 553 0.65 -16.66 9.08
C THR A 553 1.80 -15.78 9.53
N GLU A 554 2.60 -16.23 10.51
CA GLU A 554 3.69 -15.44 11.08
C GLU A 554 4.63 -14.87 9.99
N GLY A 555 4.77 -13.55 9.94
CA GLY A 555 5.62 -12.83 8.99
C GLY A 555 5.05 -12.62 7.58
N ASP A 556 3.89 -13.20 7.22
CA ASP A 556 3.20 -12.96 5.94
C ASP A 556 2.23 -11.78 6.06
N TYR A 557 2.71 -10.57 5.79
CA TYR A 557 1.90 -9.36 5.91
C TYR A 557 1.10 -9.03 4.64
N ARG A 558 -0.23 -8.94 4.75
CA ARG A 558 -1.13 -8.65 3.62
C ARG A 558 -1.73 -7.24 3.71
N TRP A 559 -1.74 -6.53 2.59
CA TRP A 559 -2.20 -5.13 2.46
C TRP A 559 -2.92 -4.87 1.13
N ASN A 560 -3.51 -5.91 0.55
CA ASN A 560 -4.22 -5.87 -0.72
C ASN A 560 -5.59 -6.53 -0.56
N GLU A 561 -6.43 -6.41 -1.58
CA GLU A 561 -7.80 -6.96 -1.58
C GLU A 561 -8.56 -6.54 -0.31
N ILE A 562 -9.19 -7.49 0.39
CA ILE A 562 -9.93 -7.22 1.63
C ILE A 562 -9.06 -6.69 2.78
N ALA A 563 -7.73 -6.82 2.68
CA ALA A 563 -6.77 -6.28 3.65
C ALA A 563 -6.18 -4.91 3.24
N ASP A 564 -6.66 -4.25 2.17
CA ASP A 564 -6.17 -2.92 1.76
C ASP A 564 -6.78 -1.78 2.61
N LEU A 565 -6.34 -1.70 3.87
CA LEU A 565 -6.74 -0.64 4.81
C LEU A 565 -6.46 0.76 4.26
N GLU A 566 -5.35 0.93 3.54
CA GLU A 566 -4.95 2.24 3.03
C GLU A 566 -5.89 2.73 1.93
N GLN A 567 -6.34 1.84 1.04
CA GLN A 567 -7.38 2.15 0.08
C GLN A 567 -8.70 2.49 0.76
N PHE A 568 -9.07 1.76 1.82
CA PHE A 568 -10.27 2.09 2.60
C PHE A 568 -10.21 3.50 3.18
N ILE A 569 -9.08 3.89 3.78
CA ILE A 569 -8.86 5.24 4.33
C ILE A 569 -8.95 6.31 3.23
N ARG A 570 -8.32 6.08 2.06
CA ARG A 570 -8.40 7.01 0.92
C ARG A 570 -9.83 7.17 0.40
N ILE A 571 -10.59 6.08 0.30
CA ILE A 571 -12.00 6.17 -0.13
C ILE A 571 -12.83 6.94 0.90
N ALA A 572 -12.58 6.76 2.20
CA ALA A 572 -13.27 7.53 3.23
C ALA A 572 -12.97 9.04 3.11
N GLU A 573 -11.72 9.41 2.89
CA GLU A 573 -11.31 10.80 2.65
C GLU A 573 -11.98 11.38 1.39
N GLU A 574 -11.99 10.64 0.28
CA GLU A 574 -12.62 11.06 -0.97
C GLU A 574 -14.15 11.21 -0.85
N GLU A 575 -14.80 10.41 0.00
CA GLU A 575 -16.22 10.55 0.33
C GLU A 575 -16.46 11.58 1.47
N ASN A 576 -15.43 12.37 1.82
CA ASN A 576 -15.47 13.46 2.80
C ASN A 576 -15.87 13.00 4.21
N LEU A 577 -15.24 11.92 4.66
CA LEU A 577 -15.34 11.37 6.01
C LEU A 577 -13.97 11.43 6.69
N TYR A 578 -13.93 11.93 7.93
CA TYR A 578 -12.80 11.70 8.82
C TYR A 578 -12.74 10.22 9.23
N VAL A 579 -11.58 9.77 9.69
CA VAL A 579 -11.38 8.37 10.08
C VAL A 579 -11.00 8.27 11.56
N ILE A 580 -11.62 7.32 12.26
CA ILE A 580 -11.22 6.91 13.61
C ILE A 580 -10.72 5.47 13.53
N LEU A 581 -9.43 5.27 13.83
CA LEU A 581 -8.80 3.95 13.74
C LEU A 581 -8.75 3.26 15.10
N ARG A 582 -9.05 1.96 15.11
CA ARG A 582 -8.92 1.10 16.30
C ARG A 582 -7.94 -0.04 16.01
N PRO A 583 -6.63 0.19 16.20
CA PRO A 583 -5.57 -0.71 15.72
C PRO A 583 -5.38 -2.00 16.54
N GLY A 584 -6.14 -2.19 17.63
CA GLY A 584 -6.03 -3.35 18.50
C GLY A 584 -4.91 -3.21 19.55
N PRO A 585 -4.09 -4.25 19.79
CA PRO A 585 -3.93 -5.47 18.99
C PRO A 585 -5.08 -6.49 19.14
N TYR A 586 -5.90 -6.36 20.18
CA TYR A 586 -7.16 -7.07 20.35
C TYR A 586 -8.32 -6.16 19.95
N ILE A 587 -9.30 -6.70 19.22
CA ILE A 587 -10.45 -5.92 18.73
C ILE A 587 -11.81 -6.47 19.18
N CYS A 588 -11.88 -7.65 19.81
CA CYS A 588 -13.16 -8.34 20.08
C CYS A 588 -13.95 -8.56 18.77
N ALA A 589 -14.91 -7.67 18.49
CA ALA A 589 -15.58 -7.46 17.23
C ALA A 589 -16.34 -8.67 16.67
N GLU A 590 -16.64 -9.69 17.48
CA GLU A 590 -17.20 -10.97 17.02
C GLU A 590 -16.36 -11.62 15.91
N ARG A 591 -15.04 -11.47 16.02
CA ARG A 591 -14.03 -12.04 15.11
C ARG A 591 -13.30 -13.19 15.77
N ASP A 592 -12.89 -14.18 14.98
CA ASP A 592 -12.10 -15.31 15.49
C ASP A 592 -10.98 -14.81 16.41
N MET A 593 -11.00 -15.28 17.66
CA MET A 593 -10.00 -14.96 18.67
C MET A 593 -9.83 -13.46 18.98
N GLY A 594 -10.88 -12.66 18.75
CA GLY A 594 -10.83 -11.21 18.95
C GLY A 594 -9.90 -10.50 17.97
N GLY A 595 -9.68 -11.08 16.79
CA GLY A 595 -8.80 -10.58 15.73
C GLY A 595 -7.32 -10.93 15.90
N PHE A 596 -6.95 -11.72 16.91
CA PHE A 596 -5.59 -12.24 17.04
C PHE A 596 -5.30 -13.33 16.01
N PRO A 597 -4.09 -13.41 15.47
CA PRO A 597 -3.70 -14.53 14.65
C PRO A 597 -3.53 -15.81 15.50
N TYR A 598 -4.11 -16.92 15.04
CA TYR A 598 -4.05 -18.21 15.73
C TYR A 598 -2.63 -18.72 15.98
N TRP A 599 -1.67 -18.34 15.13
CA TRP A 599 -0.28 -18.82 15.22
C TRP A 599 0.40 -18.36 16.50
N LEU A 600 -0.11 -17.34 17.21
CA LEU A 600 0.37 -16.97 18.55
C LEU A 600 0.26 -18.16 19.53
N LEU A 601 -0.83 -18.93 19.45
CA LEU A 601 -1.05 -20.11 20.27
C LEU A 601 -0.23 -21.33 19.81
N ASN A 602 0.07 -21.42 18.51
CA ASN A 602 0.99 -22.44 17.98
C ASN A 602 2.42 -22.18 18.49
N LYS A 603 2.89 -20.95 18.34
CA LYS A 603 4.25 -20.54 18.66
C LYS A 603 4.51 -20.51 20.16
N PHE A 604 3.53 -20.06 20.94
CA PHE A 604 3.65 -19.90 22.38
C PHE A 604 2.45 -20.57 23.09
N PRO A 605 2.48 -21.89 23.33
CA PRO A 605 1.34 -22.61 23.91
C PRO A 605 0.90 -22.12 25.30
N ASN A 606 1.80 -21.45 26.04
CA ASN A 606 1.54 -20.93 27.39
C ASN A 606 1.36 -19.39 27.43
N ILE A 607 1.25 -18.74 26.26
CA ILE A 607 1.13 -17.28 26.15
C ILE A 607 -0.08 -16.75 26.92
N LYS A 608 0.07 -15.63 27.62
CA LYS A 608 -1.06 -14.93 28.24
C LYS A 608 -1.38 -13.67 27.45
N LEU A 609 -2.26 -13.82 26.48
CA LEU A 609 -2.68 -12.72 25.62
C LEU A 609 -3.36 -11.61 26.43
N ARG A 610 -3.19 -10.37 25.95
CA ARG A 610 -3.68 -9.15 26.62
C ARG A 610 -3.14 -8.96 28.04
N THR A 611 -1.88 -9.37 28.29
CA THR A 611 -1.20 -9.15 29.58
C THR A 611 0.24 -8.69 29.36
N GLN A 612 1.01 -8.47 30.44
CA GLN A 612 2.44 -8.16 30.37
C GLN A 612 3.35 -9.34 30.00
N ASP A 613 2.78 -10.45 29.51
CA ASP A 613 3.54 -11.59 29.00
C ASP A 613 4.57 -11.14 27.96
N SER A 614 5.84 -11.49 28.17
CA SER A 614 6.95 -11.01 27.37
C SER A 614 6.91 -11.49 25.92
N ASP A 615 6.37 -12.68 25.68
CA ASP A 615 6.24 -13.22 24.33
C ASP A 615 5.12 -12.48 23.59
N TYR A 616 3.97 -12.29 24.25
CA TYR A 616 2.88 -11.51 23.70
C TYR A 616 3.27 -10.06 23.40
N MET A 617 3.85 -9.34 24.38
CA MET A 617 4.27 -7.94 24.19
C MET A 617 5.29 -7.80 23.06
N ARG A 618 6.19 -8.77 22.89
CA ARG A 618 7.16 -8.79 21.80
C ARG A 618 6.48 -8.95 20.43
N GLU A 619 5.50 -9.85 20.29
CA GLU A 619 4.78 -10.01 19.03
C GLU A 619 3.88 -8.79 18.73
N VAL A 620 3.25 -8.19 19.76
CA VAL A 620 2.54 -6.91 19.60
C VAL A 620 3.47 -5.80 19.14
N GLN A 621 4.68 -5.70 19.70
CA GLN A 621 5.67 -4.71 19.27
C GLN A 621 6.06 -4.90 17.80
N LYS A 622 6.23 -6.15 17.35
CA LYS A 622 6.49 -6.44 15.93
C LYS A 622 5.31 -6.04 15.05
N TRP A 623 4.10 -6.44 15.42
CA TRP A 623 2.89 -6.05 14.69
C TRP A 623 2.78 -4.53 14.55
N TYR A 624 2.97 -3.80 15.64
CA TYR A 624 2.93 -2.33 15.65
C TYR A 624 4.06 -1.72 14.81
N SER A 625 5.23 -2.34 14.75
CA SER A 625 6.32 -1.86 13.89
C SER A 625 6.02 -1.95 12.39
N VAL A 626 5.06 -2.80 12.00
CA VAL A 626 4.58 -2.93 10.61
C VAL A 626 3.35 -2.05 10.37
N LEU A 627 2.38 -2.11 11.28
CA LEU A 627 1.11 -1.38 11.16
C LEU A 627 1.29 0.13 11.30
N MET A 628 1.98 0.58 12.35
CA MET A 628 1.99 2.00 12.73
C MET A 628 2.60 2.92 11.67
N PRO A 629 3.73 2.57 11.00
CA PRO A 629 4.26 3.39 9.90
C PRO A 629 3.28 3.57 8.73
N ARG A 630 2.39 2.58 8.48
CA ARG A 630 1.39 2.67 7.40
C ARG A 630 0.25 3.63 7.74
N ILE A 631 -0.18 3.67 9.00
CA ILE A 631 -1.28 4.55 9.42
C ILE A 631 -0.81 5.99 9.73
N GLN A 632 0.47 6.16 10.11
CA GLN A 632 1.03 7.46 10.51
C GLN A 632 0.85 8.56 9.45
N LYS A 633 1.04 8.23 8.18
CA LYS A 633 0.89 9.20 7.08
C LYS A 633 -0.55 9.68 6.90
N TYR A 634 -1.53 8.94 7.41
CA TYR A 634 -2.95 9.31 7.35
C TYR A 634 -3.44 10.09 8.57
N LEU A 635 -2.58 10.36 9.57
CA LEU A 635 -2.94 11.16 10.74
C LEU A 635 -3.29 12.59 10.33
N TYR A 636 -4.28 13.18 11.01
CA TYR A 636 -4.80 14.50 10.67
C TYR A 636 -3.74 15.59 10.76
N GLY A 637 -2.89 15.56 11.79
CA GLY A 637 -1.73 16.44 11.95
C GLY A 637 -0.67 16.30 10.86
N ARG A 638 -0.68 15.18 10.11
CA ARG A 638 0.20 14.91 8.97
C ARG A 638 -0.48 15.05 7.61
N GLY A 639 -1.71 15.56 7.58
CA GLY A 639 -2.44 15.86 6.36
C GLY A 639 -3.47 14.81 5.91
N GLY A 640 -3.60 13.67 6.60
CA GLY A 640 -4.62 12.67 6.26
C GLY A 640 -5.96 12.84 7.01
N PRO A 641 -6.90 11.89 6.89
CA PRO A 641 -8.23 12.00 7.48
C PRO A 641 -8.33 11.45 8.93
N VAL A 642 -7.29 10.82 9.48
CA VAL A 642 -7.36 10.10 10.76
C VAL A 642 -7.26 11.06 11.95
N ILE A 643 -8.39 11.31 12.62
CA ILE A 643 -8.50 12.26 13.74
C ILE A 643 -8.27 11.60 15.12
N MET A 644 -8.57 10.30 15.24
CA MET A 644 -8.48 9.57 16.51
C MET A 644 -7.93 8.15 16.32
N VAL A 645 -7.16 7.67 17.31
CA VAL A 645 -6.60 6.32 17.35
C VAL A 645 -6.84 5.69 18.72
N SER A 646 -7.47 4.52 18.78
CA SER A 646 -7.70 3.83 20.07
C SER A 646 -6.43 3.11 20.56
N ILE A 647 -6.34 2.92 21.86
CA ILE A 647 -5.41 2.00 22.49
C ILE A 647 -6.21 0.85 23.09
N GLU A 648 -5.97 -0.37 22.61
CA GLU A 648 -6.71 -1.55 23.04
C GLU A 648 -8.22 -1.43 22.72
N ASN A 649 -9.02 -2.33 23.29
CA ASN A 649 -10.47 -2.37 23.18
C ASN A 649 -11.12 -2.99 24.43
N GLU A 650 -11.94 -2.22 25.15
CA GLU A 650 -12.72 -2.67 26.32
C GLU A 650 -11.88 -3.46 27.34
N TYR A 651 -10.65 -3.01 27.59
CA TYR A 651 -9.75 -3.73 28.49
C TYR A 651 -10.29 -3.83 29.92
N GLY A 652 -11.18 -2.92 30.31
CA GLY A 652 -11.86 -2.95 31.59
C GLY A 652 -12.78 -4.15 31.79
N SER A 653 -13.23 -4.78 30.70
CA SER A 653 -13.99 -6.04 30.72
C SER A 653 -13.11 -7.28 30.83
N PHE A 654 -11.79 -7.14 30.70
CA PHE A 654 -10.84 -8.24 30.80
C PHE A 654 -10.32 -8.41 32.23
N SER A 655 -10.42 -9.64 32.76
CA SER A 655 -10.19 -9.93 34.18
C SER A 655 -8.75 -9.69 34.64
N ALA A 656 -7.77 -9.65 33.74
CA ALA A 656 -6.37 -9.44 34.10
C ALA A 656 -6.12 -8.05 34.71
N CYS A 657 -6.84 -7.01 34.25
CA CYS A 657 -6.65 -5.62 34.69
C CYS A 657 -5.16 -5.17 34.74
N ASP A 658 -4.34 -5.70 33.82
CA ASP A 658 -2.90 -5.47 33.80
C ASP A 658 -2.55 -4.05 33.34
N LYS A 659 -2.21 -3.19 34.30
CA LYS A 659 -1.82 -1.80 34.04
C LYS A 659 -0.42 -1.67 33.42
N THR A 660 0.45 -2.66 33.58
CA THR A 660 1.77 -2.67 32.95
C THR A 660 1.62 -2.83 31.44
N TYR A 661 0.76 -3.77 31.01
CA TYR A 661 0.41 -3.96 29.60
C TYR A 661 -0.19 -2.69 28.98
N LEU A 662 -1.18 -2.08 29.63
CA LEU A 662 -1.77 -0.83 29.13
C LEU A 662 -0.74 0.31 29.03
N LYS A 663 0.17 0.42 29.99
CA LYS A 663 1.26 1.41 29.94
C LYS A 663 2.21 1.13 28.78
N PHE A 664 2.52 -0.13 28.50
CA PHE A 664 3.30 -0.50 27.33
C PHE A 664 2.60 -0.07 26.03
N LEU A 665 1.31 -0.42 25.87
CA LEU A 665 0.53 -0.03 24.69
C LEU A 665 0.43 1.49 24.54
N LYS A 666 0.22 2.22 25.64
CA LYS A 666 0.26 3.68 25.67
C LYS A 666 1.58 4.19 25.10
N ASN A 667 2.70 3.76 25.67
CA ASN A 667 4.02 4.27 25.29
C ASN A 667 4.37 3.96 23.83
N ILE A 668 4.09 2.74 23.34
CA ILE A 668 4.37 2.39 21.95
C ILE A 668 3.43 3.12 20.99
N THR A 669 2.15 3.29 21.32
CA THR A 669 1.21 4.03 20.45
C THR A 669 1.56 5.52 20.42
N GLU A 670 1.84 6.14 21.57
CA GLU A 670 2.27 7.54 21.67
C GLU A 670 3.54 7.83 20.88
N SER A 671 4.51 6.90 20.83
CA SER A 671 5.75 7.12 20.07
C SER A 671 5.50 7.26 18.57
N TYR A 672 4.45 6.60 18.06
CA TYR A 672 4.04 6.73 16.66
C TYR A 672 3.08 7.90 16.43
N ILE A 673 2.05 8.06 17.26
CA ILE A 673 0.95 9.01 16.99
C ILE A 673 1.28 10.43 17.44
N GLN A 674 2.03 10.59 18.54
CA GLN A 674 2.41 11.88 19.10
C GLN A 674 1.19 12.81 19.26
N ASN A 675 1.24 14.03 18.70
CA ASN A 675 0.14 15.00 18.73
C ASN A 675 -0.63 15.07 17.39
N ASP A 676 -0.40 14.13 16.47
CA ASP A 676 -0.96 14.17 15.12
C ASP A 676 -2.40 13.61 15.04
N ALA A 677 -2.87 12.94 16.09
CA ALA A 677 -4.25 12.51 16.31
C ALA A 677 -4.53 12.33 17.80
N VAL A 678 -5.80 12.34 18.20
CA VAL A 678 -6.18 12.12 19.62
C VAL A 678 -6.16 10.62 19.94
N LEU A 679 -5.45 10.26 21.01
CA LEU A 679 -5.48 8.91 21.56
C LEU A 679 -6.65 8.74 22.53
N PHE A 680 -7.30 7.58 22.47
CA PHE A 680 -8.43 7.27 23.36
C PHE A 680 -8.50 5.79 23.78
N THR A 681 -9.25 5.50 24.85
CA THR A 681 -9.70 4.15 25.23
C THR A 681 -11.23 4.08 25.24
N ASN A 682 -11.81 2.92 25.00
CA ASN A 682 -13.26 2.68 25.13
C ASN A 682 -13.54 1.56 26.13
N ASP A 683 -14.48 1.79 27.03
CA ASP A 683 -14.95 0.83 28.02
C ASP A 683 -16.38 1.15 28.48
N GLY A 684 -17.11 0.11 28.90
CA GLY A 684 -18.42 0.30 29.50
C GLY A 684 -18.41 1.13 30.78
N PRO A 685 -19.58 1.67 31.19
CA PRO A 685 -19.68 2.63 32.30
C PRO A 685 -19.22 2.08 33.66
N GLU A 686 -19.18 0.76 33.84
CA GLU A 686 -18.70 0.10 35.07
C GLU A 686 -17.23 -0.34 34.99
N GLN A 687 -16.65 -0.37 33.79
CA GLN A 687 -15.39 -1.02 33.48
C GLN A 687 -14.19 -0.05 33.44
N LEU A 688 -14.48 1.26 33.52
CA LEU A 688 -13.50 2.36 33.49
C LEU A 688 -12.30 2.20 34.42
N ASN A 689 -12.45 1.52 35.57
CA ASN A 689 -11.35 1.36 36.53
C ASN A 689 -10.16 0.61 35.92
N CYS A 690 -10.43 -0.47 35.17
CA CYS A 690 -9.41 -1.32 34.59
C CYS A 690 -9.03 -0.90 33.17
N GLY A 691 -9.95 -0.31 32.40
CA GLY A 691 -9.68 0.02 31.00
C GLY A 691 -9.07 1.41 30.75
N ARG A 692 -9.37 2.41 31.59
CA ARG A 692 -8.81 3.76 31.36
C ARG A 692 -7.29 3.80 31.53
N ILE A 693 -6.67 4.63 30.69
CA ILE A 693 -5.25 4.96 30.76
C ILE A 693 -5.10 6.44 31.17
N PRO A 694 -4.39 6.76 32.28
CA PRO A 694 -4.15 8.15 32.65
C PRO A 694 -3.46 8.96 31.54
N GLY A 695 -3.99 10.16 31.26
CA GLY A 695 -3.49 11.05 30.21
C GLY A 695 -4.00 10.76 28.80
N ILE A 696 -4.77 9.69 28.62
CA ILE A 696 -5.45 9.32 27.37
C ILE A 696 -6.95 9.58 27.54
N LEU A 697 -7.65 10.00 26.48
CA LEU A 697 -9.08 10.27 26.55
C LEU A 697 -9.86 8.97 26.84
N ALA A 698 -10.55 8.90 27.97
CA ALA A 698 -11.50 7.82 28.24
C ALA A 698 -12.84 8.12 27.56
N THR A 699 -13.34 7.14 26.82
CA THR A 699 -14.65 7.16 26.16
C THR A 699 -15.50 6.00 26.67
N LEU A 700 -16.82 6.05 26.43
CA LEU A 700 -17.73 4.98 26.85
C LEU A 700 -18.27 4.18 25.67
N ASP A 701 -18.70 2.96 25.96
CA ASP A 701 -19.65 2.19 25.15
C ASP A 701 -20.96 2.01 25.93
N PHE A 702 -22.10 2.09 25.23
CA PHE A 702 -23.42 1.71 25.77
C PHE A 702 -24.50 1.82 24.68
N GLY A 703 -25.54 1.00 24.80
CA GLY A 703 -26.68 0.98 23.87
C GLY A 703 -27.80 1.97 24.23
N SER A 704 -29.02 1.65 23.79
CA SER A 704 -30.19 2.51 24.05
C SER A 704 -30.51 2.63 25.55
N THR A 705 -30.75 3.86 26.01
CA THR A 705 -31.10 4.20 27.39
C THR A 705 -31.92 5.50 27.43
N GLY A 706 -32.86 5.58 28.39
CA GLY A 706 -33.59 6.82 28.66
C GLY A 706 -32.85 7.81 29.56
N SER A 707 -31.62 7.50 29.99
CA SER A 707 -30.86 8.35 30.93
C SER A 707 -29.33 8.28 30.73
N PRO A 708 -28.81 8.65 29.55
CA PRO A 708 -27.37 8.61 29.27
C PRO A 708 -26.54 9.47 30.24
N GLU A 709 -27.14 10.49 30.86
CA GLU A 709 -26.50 11.34 31.89
C GLU A 709 -25.90 10.51 33.04
N ARG A 710 -26.54 9.40 33.41
CA ARG A 710 -26.05 8.53 34.49
C ARG A 710 -24.73 7.85 34.13
N TYR A 711 -24.51 7.55 32.85
CA TYR A 711 -23.25 6.99 32.36
C TYR A 711 -22.18 8.08 32.28
N TRP A 712 -22.54 9.27 31.79
CA TRP A 712 -21.64 10.43 31.81
C TRP A 712 -21.19 10.81 33.22
N GLN A 713 -22.06 10.71 34.23
CA GLN A 713 -21.67 10.91 35.62
C GLN A 713 -20.60 9.92 36.10
N LYS A 714 -20.59 8.68 35.59
CA LYS A 714 -19.53 7.71 35.90
C LYS A 714 -18.22 8.08 35.23
N LEU A 715 -18.26 8.46 33.95
CA LEU A 715 -17.10 9.00 33.25
C LEU A 715 -16.53 10.23 33.97
N ARG A 716 -17.38 11.20 34.35
CA ARG A 716 -16.97 12.44 35.02
C ARG A 716 -16.33 12.24 36.39
N LYS A 717 -16.56 11.11 37.07
CA LYS A 717 -15.85 10.77 38.31
C LYS A 717 -14.37 10.47 38.08
N VAL A 718 -14.00 9.94 36.92
CA VAL A 718 -12.63 9.55 36.58
C VAL A 718 -11.97 10.48 35.56
N GLN A 719 -12.77 11.21 34.78
CA GLN A 719 -12.38 12.21 33.79
C GLN A 719 -13.33 13.43 33.89
N PRO A 720 -13.07 14.36 34.82
CA PRO A 720 -13.97 15.48 35.11
C PRO A 720 -14.22 16.44 33.93
N LYS A 721 -13.31 16.45 32.95
CA LYS A 721 -13.27 17.38 31.82
C LYS A 721 -12.96 16.66 30.51
N GLY A 722 -13.25 17.29 29.37
CA GLY A 722 -13.07 16.77 28.02
C GLY A 722 -14.38 16.30 27.38
N PRO A 723 -14.41 16.09 26.05
CA PRO A 723 -15.61 15.77 25.30
C PRO A 723 -16.29 14.48 25.77
N LEU A 724 -17.61 14.47 25.72
CA LEU A 724 -18.39 13.24 25.87
C LEU A 724 -18.33 12.47 24.57
N VAL A 725 -17.98 11.19 24.67
CA VAL A 725 -17.86 10.29 23.51
C VAL A 725 -18.50 8.95 23.87
N ASN A 726 -19.53 8.55 23.10
CA ASN A 726 -19.94 7.15 23.01
C ASN A 726 -19.22 6.55 21.78
N ALA A 727 -18.16 5.80 22.02
CA ALA A 727 -17.35 5.17 20.98
C ALA A 727 -18.02 3.92 20.38
N GLU A 728 -18.98 3.33 21.08
CA GLU A 728 -19.81 2.23 20.57
C GLU A 728 -21.27 2.38 21.05
N PHE A 729 -22.04 3.15 20.28
CA PHE A 729 -23.48 3.24 20.46
C PHE A 729 -24.17 2.16 19.66
N TYR A 730 -24.77 1.18 20.34
CA TYR A 730 -25.33 -0.02 19.71
C TYR A 730 -26.76 0.21 19.15
N PRO A 731 -26.96 0.34 17.82
CA PRO A 731 -28.29 0.47 17.23
C PRO A 731 -28.93 -0.89 16.93
N GLY A 732 -28.21 -1.97 17.19
CA GLY A 732 -28.48 -3.37 16.89
C GLY A 732 -27.57 -4.25 17.76
N TRP A 733 -27.43 -5.54 17.45
CA TRP A 733 -26.64 -6.46 18.27
C TRP A 733 -26.12 -7.68 17.48
N LEU A 734 -25.06 -8.33 17.98
CA LEU A 734 -24.55 -9.59 17.45
C LEU A 734 -25.56 -10.74 17.62
N THR A 735 -25.38 -11.83 16.89
CA THR A 735 -26.28 -12.99 16.92
C THR A 735 -25.47 -14.29 16.80
N HIS A 736 -25.86 -15.30 17.58
CA HIS A 736 -25.26 -16.62 17.53
C HIS A 736 -26.16 -17.64 16.83
N TRP A 737 -25.58 -18.75 16.39
CA TRP A 737 -26.37 -19.91 15.96
C TRP A 737 -27.25 -20.41 17.11
N MET A 738 -28.46 -20.89 16.79
CA MET A 738 -29.47 -21.39 17.72
C MET A 738 -30.16 -20.33 18.59
N GLU A 739 -29.92 -19.05 18.32
CA GLU A 739 -30.65 -17.92 18.93
C GLU A 739 -31.61 -17.28 17.92
N PRO A 740 -32.66 -16.54 18.34
CA PRO A 740 -33.38 -15.65 17.44
C PRO A 740 -32.45 -14.54 16.92
N MET A 741 -32.71 -14.02 15.71
CA MET A 741 -31.98 -12.85 15.20
C MET A 741 -32.13 -11.68 16.17
N ALA A 742 -31.01 -11.08 16.57
CA ALA A 742 -31.05 -9.96 17.49
C ALA A 742 -31.62 -8.72 16.78
N ARG A 743 -32.61 -8.08 17.42
CA ARG A 743 -33.30 -6.89 16.89
C ARG A 743 -33.37 -5.81 17.94
N THR A 744 -33.07 -4.58 17.56
CA THR A 744 -33.16 -3.42 18.46
C THR A 744 -34.16 -2.42 17.88
N ALA A 745 -35.15 -2.05 18.70
CA ALA A 745 -36.20 -1.14 18.29
C ALA A 745 -35.62 0.25 17.92
N THR A 746 -36.03 0.78 16.76
CA THR A 746 -35.55 2.06 16.23
C THR A 746 -35.86 3.25 17.14
N GLY A 747 -37.05 3.28 17.77
CA GLY A 747 -37.48 4.39 18.63
C GLY A 747 -36.52 4.69 19.78
N PRO A 748 -36.23 3.73 20.67
CA PRO A 748 -35.24 3.90 21.74
C PRO A 748 -33.86 4.34 21.25
N VAL A 749 -33.39 3.84 20.11
CA VAL A 749 -32.09 4.24 19.53
C VAL A 749 -32.13 5.73 19.13
N VAL A 750 -33.19 6.15 18.45
CA VAL A 750 -33.43 7.55 18.06
C VAL A 750 -33.53 8.47 19.28
N ASP A 751 -34.26 8.06 20.31
CA ASP A 751 -34.45 8.84 21.54
C ASP A 751 -33.14 9.01 22.30
N THR A 752 -32.36 7.93 22.46
CA THR A 752 -31.04 7.99 23.09
C THR A 752 -30.06 8.85 22.29
N LEU A 753 -30.03 8.72 20.96
CA LEU A 753 -29.21 9.58 20.10
C LEU A 753 -29.55 11.06 20.33
N ARG A 754 -30.84 11.42 20.28
CA ARG A 754 -31.31 12.80 20.51
C ARG A 754 -30.87 13.32 21.88
N LEU A 755 -30.98 12.51 22.93
CA LEU A 755 -30.49 12.88 24.28
C LEU A 755 -28.97 13.13 24.29
N MET A 756 -28.17 12.25 23.68
CA MET A 756 -26.72 12.41 23.60
C MET A 756 -26.31 13.67 22.80
N LEU A 757 -26.97 13.94 21.66
CA LEU A 757 -26.66 15.11 20.84
C LEU A 757 -27.05 16.43 21.53
N ASN A 758 -28.15 16.46 22.28
CA ASN A 758 -28.54 17.60 23.11
C ASN A 758 -27.51 17.92 24.21
N GLN A 759 -26.77 16.91 24.67
CA GLN A 759 -25.69 17.08 25.66
C GLN A 759 -24.35 17.43 25.02
N GLY A 760 -24.29 17.58 23.68
CA GLY A 760 -23.06 17.87 22.95
C GLY A 760 -22.13 16.65 22.80
N ALA A 761 -22.61 15.43 23.02
CA ALA A 761 -21.79 14.23 22.90
C ALA A 761 -21.44 13.90 21.43
N ASN A 762 -20.27 13.30 21.25
CA ASN A 762 -19.84 12.67 20.01
C ASN A 762 -20.27 11.21 20.05
N VAL A 763 -20.68 10.68 18.89
CA VAL A 763 -21.28 9.34 18.82
C VAL A 763 -20.67 8.58 17.66
N ASN A 764 -20.32 7.32 17.91
CA ASN A 764 -20.06 6.34 16.87
C ASN A 764 -21.10 5.21 16.94
N PHE A 765 -21.85 4.98 15.86
CA PHE A 765 -22.79 3.86 15.78
C PHE A 765 -22.03 2.55 15.57
N TYR A 766 -22.11 1.61 16.53
CA TYR A 766 -21.52 0.27 16.40
C TYR A 766 -22.64 -0.77 16.30
N MET A 767 -23.00 -1.32 15.14
CA MET A 767 -22.50 -1.03 13.80
C MET A 767 -23.38 -0.02 13.06
N PHE A 768 -22.80 0.76 12.14
CA PHE A 768 -23.58 1.47 11.12
C PHE A 768 -23.79 0.60 9.88
N PHE A 769 -22.74 -0.14 9.50
CA PHE A 769 -22.79 -1.24 8.56
C PHE A 769 -21.97 -2.40 9.12
N GLY A 770 -22.60 -3.56 9.29
CA GLY A 770 -21.93 -4.72 9.87
C GLY A 770 -21.25 -5.62 8.83
N GLY A 771 -21.96 -6.01 7.76
CA GLY A 771 -21.42 -6.83 6.67
C GLY A 771 -21.45 -8.34 6.94
N THR A 772 -20.43 -9.08 6.48
CA THR A 772 -20.40 -10.56 6.54
C THR A 772 -19.10 -11.08 7.13
N ASN A 773 -19.18 -12.08 8.00
CA ASN A 773 -18.06 -12.90 8.46
C ASN A 773 -17.73 -14.00 7.44
N PHE A 774 -17.09 -13.64 6.32
CA PHE A 774 -16.74 -14.61 5.27
C PHE A 774 -15.82 -15.73 5.78
N ALA A 775 -15.85 -16.88 5.09
CA ALA A 775 -15.05 -18.06 5.39
C ALA A 775 -15.16 -18.52 6.87
N PHE A 776 -14.04 -18.50 7.60
CA PHE A 776 -13.93 -19.03 8.96
C PHE A 776 -13.67 -17.95 10.00
N THR A 777 -14.09 -16.71 9.71
CA THR A 777 -13.62 -15.54 10.45
C THR A 777 -14.56 -15.06 11.56
N ALA A 778 -15.74 -15.67 11.68
CA ALA A 778 -16.66 -15.46 12.80
C ALA A 778 -16.04 -15.98 14.11
N GLY A 779 -16.26 -15.26 15.21
CA GLY A 779 -15.81 -15.67 16.53
C GLY A 779 -16.85 -16.52 17.28
N ALA A 780 -16.74 -16.50 18.61
CA ALA A 780 -17.72 -17.08 19.51
C ALA A 780 -17.70 -16.39 20.89
N ASN A 781 -18.76 -16.59 21.67
CA ASN A 781 -18.82 -16.21 23.07
C ASN A 781 -18.86 -17.43 23.98
N ASP A 782 -18.44 -17.25 25.24
CA ASP A 782 -18.54 -18.28 26.28
C ASP A 782 -19.56 -17.87 27.34
N GLY A 783 -20.71 -18.55 27.35
CA GLY A 783 -21.72 -18.44 28.39
C GLY A 783 -21.45 -19.35 29.61
N GLY A 784 -20.33 -20.07 29.63
CA GLY A 784 -19.95 -21.05 30.64
C GLY A 784 -20.11 -22.51 30.18
N PRO A 785 -19.97 -23.49 31.10
CA PRO A 785 -20.02 -24.90 30.75
C PRO A 785 -21.30 -25.28 29.98
N GLY A 786 -21.14 -25.79 28.76
CA GLY A 786 -22.25 -26.17 27.87
C GLY A 786 -23.01 -24.99 27.25
N LYS A 787 -22.37 -23.83 27.13
CA LYS A 787 -22.94 -22.60 26.54
C LYS A 787 -21.92 -21.89 25.65
N PHE A 788 -21.26 -22.66 24.80
CA PHE A 788 -20.41 -22.09 23.75
C PHE A 788 -21.29 -21.62 22.59
N ASN A 789 -21.23 -20.33 22.28
CA ASN A 789 -22.12 -19.68 21.34
C ASN A 789 -21.30 -19.19 20.15
N ALA A 790 -21.35 -19.91 19.02
CA ALA A 790 -20.65 -19.50 17.81
C ALA A 790 -21.44 -18.40 17.09
N ASP A 791 -20.75 -17.33 16.68
CA ASP A 791 -21.35 -16.25 15.90
C ASP A 791 -21.82 -16.75 14.53
N ILE A 792 -22.89 -16.14 14.00
CA ILE A 792 -23.38 -16.45 12.66
C ILE A 792 -22.49 -15.83 11.56
N THR A 793 -22.66 -16.30 10.31
CA THR A 793 -21.89 -15.79 9.17
C THR A 793 -22.33 -14.38 8.78
N SER A 794 -23.63 -14.11 8.82
CA SER A 794 -24.15 -12.75 8.66
C SER A 794 -23.68 -11.87 9.82
N TYR A 795 -23.23 -10.67 9.53
CA TYR A 795 -23.03 -9.65 10.55
C TYR A 795 -23.93 -8.45 10.23
N ASP A 796 -25.15 -8.70 9.75
CA ASP A 796 -26.20 -7.68 9.51
C ASP A 796 -26.41 -6.77 10.72
N TYR A 797 -26.34 -7.35 11.92
CA TYR A 797 -26.37 -6.67 13.21
C TYR A 797 -27.70 -5.95 13.50
N ASP A 798 -28.71 -6.02 12.62
CA ASP A 798 -29.86 -5.10 12.63
C ASP A 798 -29.40 -3.62 12.51
N ALA A 799 -28.31 -3.40 11.77
CA ALA A 799 -27.68 -2.11 11.60
C ALA A 799 -28.51 -1.15 10.71
N PRO A 800 -28.20 0.16 10.73
CA PRO A 800 -28.80 1.13 9.81
C PRO A 800 -28.67 0.73 8.33
N LEU A 801 -27.49 0.27 7.91
CA LEU A 801 -27.30 -0.38 6.62
C LEU A 801 -27.31 -1.90 6.83
N ASP A 802 -28.09 -2.63 6.02
CA ASP A 802 -28.19 -4.09 6.11
C ASP A 802 -26.89 -4.79 5.64
N GLU A 803 -26.83 -6.13 5.73
CA GLU A 803 -25.66 -6.91 5.31
C GLU A 803 -25.17 -6.62 3.88
N ALA A 804 -26.07 -6.24 2.95
CA ALA A 804 -25.72 -5.90 1.58
C ALA A 804 -25.37 -4.42 1.38
N GLY A 805 -25.49 -3.59 2.43
CA GLY A 805 -25.23 -2.16 2.40
C GLY A 805 -26.43 -1.31 2.01
N ASP A 806 -27.64 -1.89 2.00
CA ASP A 806 -28.86 -1.16 1.65
C ASP A 806 -29.42 -0.39 2.86
N PRO A 807 -29.99 0.82 2.66
CA PRO A 807 -30.57 1.61 3.75
C PRO A 807 -31.88 1.01 4.27
N THR A 808 -31.95 0.83 5.59
CA THR A 808 -33.15 0.32 6.29
C THR A 808 -34.06 1.46 6.78
N PRO A 809 -35.28 1.18 7.26
CA PRO A 809 -36.09 2.18 7.97
C PRO A 809 -35.37 2.85 9.15
N LYS A 810 -34.48 2.11 9.84
CA LYS A 810 -33.66 2.64 10.94
C LYS A 810 -32.66 3.67 10.45
N TYR A 811 -32.05 3.46 9.28
CA TYR A 811 -31.17 4.45 8.64
C TYR A 811 -31.88 5.78 8.39
N PHE A 812 -33.10 5.76 7.87
CA PHE A 812 -33.85 6.99 7.59
C PHE A 812 -34.21 7.73 8.89
N ALA A 813 -34.67 7.00 9.92
CA ALA A 813 -35.00 7.61 11.21
C ALA A 813 -33.79 8.24 11.90
N LEU A 814 -32.61 7.60 11.82
CA LEU A 814 -31.38 8.16 12.38
C LEU A 814 -30.87 9.36 11.57
N ARG A 815 -30.94 9.29 10.23
CA ARG A 815 -30.59 10.42 9.35
C ARG A 815 -31.41 11.65 9.70
N ASP A 816 -32.72 11.51 9.88
CA ASP A 816 -33.60 12.63 10.22
C ASP A 816 -33.14 13.34 11.51
N VAL A 817 -32.80 12.57 12.55
CA VAL A 817 -32.26 13.12 13.80
C VAL A 817 -30.90 13.76 13.59
N ILE A 818 -29.98 13.12 12.88
CA ILE A 818 -28.63 13.66 12.64
C ILE A 818 -28.70 15.03 11.97
N LEU A 819 -29.60 15.20 11.00
CA LEU A 819 -29.77 16.46 10.26
C LEU A 819 -30.45 17.58 11.06
N GLU A 820 -31.04 17.28 12.22
CA GLU A 820 -31.46 18.32 13.16
C GLU A 820 -30.24 19.00 13.82
N TYR A 821 -29.10 18.32 13.90
CA TYR A 821 -27.91 18.79 14.63
C TYR A 821 -26.69 19.05 13.74
N MET A 822 -26.62 18.45 12.56
CA MET A 822 -25.50 18.53 11.62
C MET A 822 -26.00 19.06 10.27
N PRO A 823 -25.17 19.81 9.52
CA PRO A 823 -25.55 20.26 8.18
C PRO A 823 -25.74 19.08 7.22
N ASP A 824 -26.71 19.20 6.31
CA ASP A 824 -26.88 18.22 5.23
C ASP A 824 -25.62 18.20 4.35
N PRO A 825 -24.98 17.02 4.17
CA PRO A 825 -23.76 16.91 3.40
C PRO A 825 -23.95 17.08 1.89
N GLY A 826 -25.18 17.20 1.39
CA GLY A 826 -25.49 17.36 -0.04
C GLY A 826 -25.24 16.10 -0.87
N VAL A 827 -24.98 14.96 -0.22
CA VAL A 827 -24.79 13.67 -0.87
C VAL A 827 -26.15 13.00 -1.05
N PRO A 828 -26.51 12.57 -2.29
CA PRO A 828 -27.77 11.87 -2.52
C PRO A 828 -27.90 10.63 -1.66
N VAL A 829 -29.08 10.46 -1.05
CA VAL A 829 -29.40 9.25 -0.29
C VAL A 829 -29.30 8.04 -1.21
N SER A 830 -28.49 7.06 -0.81
CA SER A 830 -28.38 5.78 -1.52
C SER A 830 -29.75 5.10 -1.62
N GLN A 831 -30.00 4.47 -2.76
CA GLN A 831 -31.17 3.62 -2.96
C GLN A 831 -30.76 2.16 -2.78
N LYS A 832 -31.73 1.32 -2.40
CA LYS A 832 -31.56 -0.13 -2.35
C LYS A 832 -31.07 -0.63 -3.71
N LEU A 833 -29.93 -1.31 -3.74
CA LEU A 833 -29.41 -1.88 -4.98
C LEU A 833 -30.26 -3.10 -5.39
N PRO A 834 -30.54 -3.29 -6.69
CA PRO A 834 -31.28 -4.45 -7.17
C PRO A 834 -30.56 -5.74 -6.75
N LYS A 835 -31.36 -6.77 -6.48
CA LYS A 835 -30.91 -8.12 -6.15
C LYS A 835 -31.45 -9.08 -7.19
N MET A 836 -30.72 -10.16 -7.46
CA MET A 836 -31.09 -11.14 -8.48
C MET A 836 -31.57 -12.45 -7.86
N LYS A 837 -32.57 -13.05 -8.50
CA LYS A 837 -33.02 -14.42 -8.23
C LYS A 837 -32.51 -15.33 -9.34
N LEU A 838 -31.76 -16.37 -8.98
CA LEU A 838 -31.23 -17.33 -9.95
C LEU A 838 -32.03 -18.64 -9.95
N PRO A 839 -32.05 -19.37 -11.08
CA PRO A 839 -32.57 -20.73 -11.10
C PRO A 839 -31.84 -21.62 -10.06
N PRO A 840 -32.55 -22.56 -9.43
CA PRO A 840 -31.92 -23.54 -8.54
C PRO A 840 -30.82 -24.33 -9.26
N VAL A 841 -29.79 -24.70 -8.51
CA VAL A 841 -28.62 -25.42 -9.01
C VAL A 841 -28.69 -26.86 -8.56
N THR A 842 -28.70 -27.78 -9.51
CA THR A 842 -28.50 -29.21 -9.22
C THR A 842 -27.03 -29.48 -8.98
N LEU A 843 -26.72 -30.10 -7.84
CA LEU A 843 -25.39 -30.45 -7.40
C LEU A 843 -25.16 -31.96 -7.56
N THR A 844 -23.93 -32.32 -7.91
CA THR A 844 -23.45 -33.70 -7.95
C THR A 844 -22.52 -33.94 -6.75
N GLN A 845 -22.62 -35.09 -6.10
CA GLN A 845 -21.69 -35.49 -5.05
C GLN A 845 -20.37 -35.98 -5.67
N TYR A 846 -19.24 -35.42 -5.23
CA TYR A 846 -17.89 -35.77 -5.71
C TYR A 846 -17.12 -36.65 -4.72
N GLY A 847 -17.49 -36.64 -3.44
CA GLY A 847 -16.90 -37.51 -2.42
C GLY A 847 -17.16 -37.04 -0.99
N PHE A 848 -16.35 -37.49 -0.04
CA PHE A 848 -16.45 -37.17 1.38
C PHE A 848 -15.07 -37.12 2.04
N LEU A 849 -14.89 -36.26 3.05
CA LEU A 849 -13.56 -35.92 3.58
C LEU A 849 -12.81 -37.11 4.21
N THR A 850 -13.51 -38.09 4.78
CA THR A 850 -12.86 -39.26 5.41
C THR A 850 -12.44 -40.34 4.40
N SER A 851 -12.79 -40.21 3.12
CA SER A 851 -12.37 -41.15 2.07
C SER A 851 -10.84 -41.17 1.91
N ILE A 852 -10.30 -42.28 1.40
CA ILE A 852 -8.85 -42.38 1.14
C ILE A 852 -8.44 -41.35 0.09
N GLU A 853 -9.27 -41.17 -0.94
CA GLU A 853 -9.07 -40.26 -2.05
C GLU A 853 -9.05 -38.80 -1.58
N ALA A 854 -10.04 -38.39 -0.78
CA ALA A 854 -10.07 -37.04 -0.22
C ALA A 854 -8.90 -36.80 0.74
N ARG A 855 -8.54 -37.77 1.58
CA ARG A 855 -7.35 -37.67 2.44
C ARG A 855 -6.08 -37.49 1.61
N GLN A 856 -5.90 -38.23 0.53
CA GLN A 856 -4.72 -38.10 -0.33
C GLN A 856 -4.66 -36.75 -1.07
N ALA A 857 -5.81 -36.22 -1.50
CA ALA A 857 -5.86 -35.04 -2.35
C ALA A 857 -6.02 -33.71 -1.59
N LEU A 858 -6.72 -33.72 -0.44
CA LEU A 858 -7.11 -32.52 0.30
C LEU A 858 -6.34 -32.33 1.61
N ALA A 859 -5.65 -33.36 2.11
CA ALA A 859 -4.89 -33.22 3.35
C ALA A 859 -3.70 -32.29 3.16
N LYS A 860 -3.57 -31.30 4.05
CA LYS A 860 -2.36 -30.49 4.14
C LYS A 860 -1.21 -31.26 4.78
N TYR A 861 -1.54 -32.16 5.71
CA TYR A 861 -0.61 -33.00 6.43
C TYR A 861 -1.31 -34.23 7.02
N ILE A 862 -0.51 -35.24 7.37
CA ILE A 862 -0.89 -36.38 8.21
C ILE A 862 0.18 -36.52 9.29
N PHE A 863 -0.23 -36.47 10.56
CA PHE A 863 0.67 -36.61 11.71
C PHE A 863 0.25 -37.80 12.58
N THR A 864 1.21 -38.44 13.23
CA THR A 864 0.93 -39.49 14.22
C THR A 864 1.48 -39.07 15.58
N ASN A 865 0.73 -39.31 16.65
CA ASN A 865 1.16 -39.06 18.01
C ASN A 865 0.43 -39.96 19.00
N ASP A 866 1.04 -40.26 20.15
CA ASP A 866 0.40 -41.13 21.16
C ASP A 866 -0.95 -40.58 21.66
N ARG A 867 -1.07 -39.25 21.75
CA ARG A 867 -2.29 -38.53 22.16
C ARG A 867 -2.72 -37.52 21.10
N THR A 868 -3.98 -37.10 21.15
CA THR A 868 -4.50 -36.06 20.25
C THR A 868 -3.77 -34.73 20.44
N LEU A 869 -3.57 -34.02 19.33
CA LEU A 869 -2.99 -32.67 19.31
C LEU A 869 -4.08 -31.63 19.01
N SER A 870 -3.91 -30.41 19.51
CA SER A 870 -4.78 -29.29 19.17
C SER A 870 -4.57 -28.84 17.71
N PHE A 871 -5.50 -28.05 17.17
CA PHE A 871 -5.35 -27.41 15.85
C PHE A 871 -4.09 -26.55 15.80
N GLU A 872 -3.84 -25.80 16.87
CA GLU A 872 -2.66 -24.94 17.00
C GLU A 872 -1.38 -25.78 17.02
N ALA A 873 -1.33 -26.89 17.76
CA ALA A 873 -0.16 -27.78 17.77
C ALA A 873 0.10 -28.43 16.41
N LEU A 874 -0.92 -28.58 15.58
CA LEU A 874 -0.83 -29.06 14.20
C LEU A 874 -0.62 -27.93 13.17
N ASN A 875 -0.47 -26.69 13.63
CA ASN A 875 -0.35 -25.49 12.80
C ASN A 875 -1.51 -25.30 11.80
N GLN A 876 -2.75 -25.49 12.28
CA GLN A 876 -3.97 -25.28 11.50
C GLN A 876 -4.86 -24.21 12.14
N HIS A 877 -5.24 -23.22 11.35
CA HIS A 877 -6.09 -22.11 11.76
C HIS A 877 -7.56 -22.54 11.99
N SER A 878 -8.16 -23.15 10.97
CA SER A 878 -9.60 -23.35 10.84
C SER A 878 -9.89 -24.62 10.03
N GLY A 879 -11.13 -24.81 9.56
CA GLY A 879 -11.55 -26.02 8.85
C GLY A 879 -11.71 -27.22 9.78
N PHE A 880 -11.19 -28.38 9.35
CA PHE A 880 -11.38 -29.67 10.03
C PHE A 880 -10.06 -30.39 10.30
N VAL A 881 -10.01 -31.16 11.39
CA VAL A 881 -8.97 -32.19 11.60
C VAL A 881 -9.65 -33.53 11.86
N LEU A 882 -9.23 -34.54 11.13
CA LEU A 882 -9.65 -35.93 11.33
C LEU A 882 -8.70 -36.62 12.29
N TYR A 883 -9.19 -37.09 13.44
CA TYR A 883 -8.44 -37.87 14.42
C TYR A 883 -8.85 -39.34 14.31
N GLU A 884 -7.90 -40.23 14.03
CA GLU A 884 -8.15 -41.67 13.82
C GLU A 884 -7.34 -42.53 14.79
N ALA A 885 -7.97 -43.56 15.35
CA ALA A 885 -7.32 -44.58 16.19
C ALA A 885 -7.98 -45.95 15.98
N GLU A 886 -7.23 -47.04 16.18
CA GLU A 886 -7.80 -48.39 16.17
C GLU A 886 -8.41 -48.73 17.54
N ILE A 887 -9.61 -49.31 17.54
CA ILE A 887 -10.30 -49.80 18.73
C ILE A 887 -9.57 -51.08 19.20
N PRO A 888 -9.00 -51.10 20.42
CA PRO A 888 -8.24 -52.25 20.88
C PRO A 888 -9.09 -53.53 20.98
N GLN A 889 -8.57 -54.64 20.45
CA GLN A 889 -9.30 -55.92 20.39
C GLN A 889 -9.65 -56.51 21.77
N HIS A 890 -8.98 -56.09 22.84
CA HIS A 890 -9.24 -56.55 24.21
C HIS A 890 -10.46 -55.87 24.85
N LEU A 891 -11.03 -54.85 24.21
CA LEU A 891 -12.28 -54.23 24.64
C LEU A 891 -13.45 -55.02 24.04
N HIS A 892 -14.23 -55.68 24.90
CA HIS A 892 -15.27 -56.64 24.48
C HIS A 892 -16.71 -56.22 24.82
N ARG A 893 -16.91 -55.11 25.53
CA ARG A 893 -18.24 -54.60 25.88
C ARG A 893 -18.90 -53.97 24.65
N ASP A 894 -20.20 -54.17 24.44
CA ASP A 894 -20.97 -53.59 23.33
C ASP A 894 -22.40 -53.27 23.80
N PRO A 895 -22.87 -51.99 23.72
CA PRO A 895 -22.11 -50.81 23.30
C PRO A 895 -21.10 -50.33 24.35
N GLN A 896 -20.06 -49.62 23.92
CA GLN A 896 -19.10 -48.92 24.78
C GLN A 896 -19.40 -47.42 24.79
N ALA A 897 -19.20 -46.76 25.93
CA ALA A 897 -19.28 -45.32 26.01
C ALA A 897 -17.98 -44.68 25.50
N LEU A 898 -18.01 -44.10 24.30
CA LEU A 898 -16.98 -43.19 23.80
C LEU A 898 -17.14 -41.85 24.51
N LYS A 899 -16.11 -41.42 25.23
CA LYS A 899 -16.03 -40.11 25.85
C LYS A 899 -14.84 -39.32 25.33
N VAL A 900 -15.08 -38.10 24.83
CA VAL A 900 -14.06 -37.17 24.34
C VAL A 900 -13.99 -35.97 25.30
N THR A 901 -12.95 -35.92 26.12
CA THR A 901 -12.82 -34.86 27.12
C THR A 901 -12.28 -33.58 26.49
N ASN A 902 -12.89 -32.42 26.82
CA ASN A 902 -12.47 -31.09 26.34
C ASN A 902 -12.39 -30.99 24.81
N LEU A 903 -13.44 -31.46 24.13
CA LEU A 903 -13.66 -31.29 22.70
C LEU A 903 -13.91 -29.81 22.34
N ARG A 904 -13.22 -29.31 21.32
CA ARG A 904 -13.36 -27.94 20.80
C ARG A 904 -13.38 -27.93 19.26
N ASP A 905 -14.51 -27.76 18.57
CA ASP A 905 -15.84 -27.49 19.14
C ASP A 905 -16.82 -28.63 18.86
N ARG A 906 -16.80 -29.21 17.65
CA ARG A 906 -17.79 -30.22 17.26
C ARG A 906 -17.12 -31.38 16.54
N ALA A 907 -17.44 -32.62 16.91
CA ALA A 907 -16.89 -33.82 16.29
C ALA A 907 -17.99 -34.65 15.62
N TYR A 908 -17.77 -35.00 14.36
CA TYR A 908 -18.55 -35.98 13.62
C TYR A 908 -17.85 -37.33 13.79
N VAL A 909 -18.54 -38.28 14.45
CA VAL A 909 -17.97 -39.56 14.88
C VAL A 909 -18.30 -40.63 13.86
N HIS A 910 -17.28 -41.39 13.44
CA HIS A 910 -17.42 -42.54 12.55
C HIS A 910 -16.68 -43.77 13.08
N VAL A 911 -17.16 -44.94 12.67
CA VAL A 911 -16.43 -46.20 12.79
C VAL A 911 -16.36 -46.84 11.41
N ASP A 912 -15.16 -47.12 10.90
CA ASP A 912 -14.91 -47.62 9.54
C ASP A 912 -15.68 -46.81 8.45
N ASN A 913 -15.66 -45.47 8.57
CA ASN A 913 -16.40 -44.47 7.77
C ASN A 913 -17.93 -44.46 7.92
N GLN A 914 -18.52 -45.32 8.76
CA GLN A 914 -19.94 -45.25 9.07
C GLN A 914 -20.20 -44.17 10.12
N PHE A 915 -21.04 -43.19 9.78
CA PHE A 915 -21.39 -42.11 10.71
C PHE A 915 -22.25 -42.63 11.89
N ILE A 916 -21.80 -42.36 13.11
CA ILE A 916 -22.45 -42.82 14.35
C ILE A 916 -23.22 -41.68 15.04
N GLY A 917 -22.66 -40.47 15.06
CA GLY A 917 -23.28 -39.35 15.75
C GLY A 917 -22.36 -38.13 15.88
N VAL A 918 -22.81 -37.17 16.69
CA VAL A 918 -22.14 -35.89 16.89
C VAL A 918 -21.86 -35.66 18.36
N LEU A 919 -20.62 -35.27 18.67
CA LEU A 919 -20.23 -34.67 19.95
C LEU A 919 -20.11 -33.16 19.75
N SER A 920 -20.49 -32.36 20.74
CA SER A 920 -20.70 -30.92 20.56
C SER A 920 -20.42 -30.13 21.84
N ARG A 921 -19.53 -29.14 21.75
CA ARG A 921 -19.19 -28.21 22.84
C ARG A 921 -20.38 -27.32 23.21
N GLU A 922 -21.16 -26.89 22.22
CA GLU A 922 -22.32 -26.01 22.37
C GLU A 922 -23.42 -26.61 23.27
N ASN A 923 -23.61 -27.94 23.23
CA ASN A 923 -24.65 -28.64 24.01
C ASN A 923 -24.07 -29.49 25.15
N ALA A 924 -22.76 -29.38 25.43
CA ALA A 924 -22.04 -30.26 26.37
C ALA A 924 -22.24 -31.76 26.12
N ILE A 925 -22.32 -32.17 24.85
CA ILE A 925 -22.41 -33.59 24.47
C ILE A 925 -20.99 -34.09 24.25
N ASP A 926 -20.42 -34.75 25.26
CA ASP A 926 -19.04 -35.26 25.25
C ASP A 926 -18.95 -36.80 25.19
N THR A 927 -20.09 -37.49 25.23
CA THR A 927 -20.19 -38.94 25.32
C THR A 927 -21.21 -39.50 24.32
N LEU A 928 -20.87 -40.60 23.65
CA LEU A 928 -21.70 -41.31 22.66
C LEU A 928 -21.54 -42.84 22.82
N PRO A 929 -22.62 -43.64 22.76
CA PRO A 929 -22.48 -45.09 22.67
C PRO A 929 -21.98 -45.51 21.28
N ILE A 930 -20.97 -46.38 21.20
CA ILE A 930 -20.48 -47.01 19.97
C ILE A 930 -20.54 -48.54 20.07
N SER A 931 -20.85 -49.23 18.98
CA SER A 931 -20.95 -50.69 18.96
C SER A 931 -19.75 -51.34 18.28
N LEU A 932 -19.22 -52.42 18.87
CA LEU A 932 -18.05 -53.14 18.35
C LEU A 932 -18.33 -53.84 17.01
N GLY A 933 -19.59 -54.14 16.73
CA GLY A 933 -20.02 -54.66 15.42
C GLY A 933 -19.90 -53.66 14.27
N GLN A 934 -19.60 -52.37 14.54
CA GLN A 934 -19.56 -51.32 13.52
C GLN A 934 -18.19 -51.19 12.83
N GLY A 935 -17.14 -51.80 13.36
CA GLY A 935 -15.80 -51.76 12.76
C GLY A 935 -14.67 -51.64 13.77
N LYS A 936 -13.46 -51.37 13.28
CA LYS A 936 -12.24 -51.30 14.11
C LYS A 936 -11.57 -49.93 14.13
N GLN A 937 -11.81 -49.07 13.15
CA GLN A 937 -11.20 -47.75 13.08
C GLN A 937 -12.17 -46.69 13.61
N LEU A 938 -11.86 -46.09 14.75
CA LEU A 938 -12.56 -44.91 15.26
C LEU A 938 -12.03 -43.68 14.53
N GLN A 939 -12.93 -42.84 14.03
CA GLN A 939 -12.60 -41.62 13.32
C GLN A 939 -13.44 -40.45 13.88
N LEU A 940 -12.78 -39.36 14.23
CA LEU A 940 -13.39 -38.15 14.78
C LEU A 940 -13.02 -36.96 13.89
N LEU A 941 -13.93 -36.54 13.02
CA LEU A 941 -13.73 -35.35 12.19
C LEU A 941 -14.18 -34.12 12.99
N VAL A 942 -13.22 -33.32 13.45
CA VAL A 942 -13.47 -32.19 14.37
C VAL A 942 -13.49 -30.87 13.59
N GLU A 943 -14.52 -30.07 13.82
CA GLU A 943 -14.70 -28.71 13.29
C GLU A 943 -14.27 -27.66 14.34
N ASN A 944 -13.48 -26.67 13.93
CA ASN A 944 -13.36 -25.39 14.66
C ASN A 944 -14.53 -24.50 14.23
N GLN A 945 -15.42 -24.10 15.16
CA GLN A 945 -16.58 -23.26 14.88
C GLN A 945 -16.31 -21.76 15.00
N GLY A 946 -15.15 -21.36 15.50
CA GLY A 946 -14.75 -19.98 15.77
C GLY A 946 -14.19 -19.87 17.19
N ARG A 947 -13.01 -19.26 17.37
CA ARG A 947 -12.40 -19.02 18.68
C ARG A 947 -13.16 -17.97 19.46
N ILE A 948 -13.22 -18.17 20.78
CA ILE A 948 -13.84 -17.20 21.68
C ILE A 948 -13.19 -15.83 21.50
N ASN A 949 -14.02 -14.80 21.34
CA ASN A 949 -13.61 -13.46 20.99
C ASN A 949 -13.77 -12.45 22.14
N TYR A 950 -14.43 -12.82 23.25
CA TYR A 950 -14.67 -11.96 24.41
C TYR A 950 -14.39 -12.70 25.74
N GLY A 951 -13.74 -12.01 26.68
CA GLY A 951 -13.44 -12.52 28.03
C GLY A 951 -12.29 -13.53 28.10
N ILE A 952 -12.34 -14.62 27.31
CA ILE A 952 -11.26 -15.62 27.22
C ILE A 952 -10.39 -15.32 26.02
N ALA A 953 -9.10 -15.07 26.26
CA ALA A 953 -8.16 -14.72 25.19
C ALA A 953 -7.50 -15.95 24.52
N ASN A 954 -7.40 -17.08 25.22
CA ASN A 954 -6.72 -18.29 24.74
C ASN A 954 -7.72 -19.46 24.56
N ASP A 955 -8.26 -19.62 23.35
CA ASP A 955 -9.18 -20.71 23.00
C ASP A 955 -8.55 -21.66 21.97
N PHE A 956 -7.77 -22.63 22.45
CA PHE A 956 -7.25 -23.72 21.60
C PHE A 956 -8.37 -24.58 21.02
N LYS A 957 -8.17 -25.18 19.85
CA LYS A 957 -9.18 -26.00 19.15
C LYS A 957 -8.71 -27.45 18.95
N GLY A 958 -9.62 -28.35 18.59
CA GLY A 958 -9.38 -29.78 18.47
C GLY A 958 -9.76 -30.56 19.74
N ILE A 959 -9.08 -31.68 19.98
CA ILE A 959 -9.30 -32.53 21.17
C ILE A 959 -8.18 -32.28 22.18
N LEU A 960 -8.50 -31.62 23.29
CA LEU A 960 -7.51 -31.16 24.29
C LEU A 960 -7.37 -32.08 25.51
N GLY A 961 -8.22 -33.11 25.62
CA GLY A 961 -8.21 -34.08 26.71
C GLY A 961 -8.22 -35.52 26.21
N PRO A 962 -8.22 -36.51 27.11
CA PRO A 962 -8.22 -37.91 26.73
C PRO A 962 -9.52 -38.31 26.02
N VAL A 963 -9.36 -39.19 25.04
CA VAL A 963 -10.47 -39.94 24.41
C VAL A 963 -10.47 -41.32 25.03
N THR A 964 -11.63 -41.73 25.56
CA THR A 964 -11.75 -43.00 26.29
C THR A 964 -12.92 -43.84 25.81
N LEU A 965 -12.78 -45.17 25.87
CA LEU A 965 -13.86 -46.13 25.74
C LEU A 965 -14.08 -46.84 27.07
N ASP A 966 -15.25 -46.60 27.69
CA ASP A 966 -15.58 -47.09 29.03
C ASP A 966 -14.49 -46.78 30.09
N GLY A 967 -13.83 -45.62 29.95
CA GLY A 967 -12.75 -45.17 30.83
C GLY A 967 -11.35 -45.63 30.44
N ASN A 968 -11.20 -46.49 29.43
CA ASN A 968 -9.89 -46.88 28.89
C ASN A 968 -9.43 -45.85 27.85
N GLU A 969 -8.27 -45.21 28.07
CA GLU A 969 -7.72 -44.21 27.15
C GLU A 969 -7.27 -44.85 25.82
N LEU A 970 -7.68 -44.24 24.71
CA LEU A 970 -7.23 -44.59 23.37
C LEU A 970 -5.95 -43.81 23.03
N LEU A 971 -4.95 -44.53 22.51
CA LEU A 971 -3.63 -44.00 22.16
C LEU A 971 -3.30 -44.31 20.69
N ASN A 972 -2.17 -43.77 20.22
CA ASN A 972 -1.64 -43.94 18.85
C ASN A 972 -2.56 -43.32 17.78
N TRP A 973 -2.78 -42.02 17.89
CA TRP A 973 -3.65 -41.26 17.01
C TRP A 973 -2.95 -40.88 15.71
N THR A 974 -3.70 -40.94 14.61
CA THR A 974 -3.36 -40.31 13.33
C THR A 974 -4.25 -39.08 13.13
N MET A 975 -3.67 -37.92 12.86
CA MET A 975 -4.38 -36.67 12.62
C MET A 975 -4.16 -36.17 11.19
N THR A 976 -5.25 -36.00 10.44
CA THR A 976 -5.23 -35.46 9.06
C THR A 976 -5.86 -34.08 9.01
N GLY A 977 -5.14 -33.08 8.51
CA GLY A 977 -5.58 -31.68 8.48
C GLY A 977 -6.27 -31.29 7.17
N PHE A 978 -7.46 -30.69 7.28
CA PHE A 978 -8.24 -30.11 6.18
C PHE A 978 -8.55 -28.62 6.48
N PRO A 979 -7.60 -27.69 6.24
CA PRO A 979 -7.80 -26.29 6.57
C PRO A 979 -8.89 -25.61 5.72
N LEU A 980 -9.02 -26.02 4.45
CA LEU A 980 -9.97 -25.47 3.47
C LEU A 980 -9.86 -23.95 3.25
N ASP A 981 -8.68 -23.40 3.51
CA ASP A 981 -8.30 -22.00 3.28
C ASP A 981 -7.76 -21.77 1.85
N ASP A 982 -7.16 -22.79 1.25
CA ASP A 982 -6.72 -22.80 -0.15
C ASP A 982 -7.69 -23.60 -1.05
N TYR A 983 -8.42 -22.89 -1.91
CA TYR A 983 -9.34 -23.50 -2.87
C TYR A 983 -8.63 -24.36 -3.94
N SER A 984 -7.34 -24.17 -4.18
CA SER A 984 -6.60 -24.89 -5.21
C SER A 984 -6.62 -26.41 -4.98
N LEU A 985 -6.48 -26.85 -3.73
CA LEU A 985 -6.54 -28.26 -3.34
C LEU A 985 -7.92 -28.85 -3.65
N LEU A 986 -8.98 -28.11 -3.29
CA LEU A 986 -10.36 -28.53 -3.53
C LEU A 986 -10.70 -28.56 -5.02
N SER A 987 -10.28 -27.54 -5.77
CA SER A 987 -10.44 -27.49 -7.23
C SER A 987 -9.74 -28.65 -7.93
N ASN A 988 -8.50 -28.96 -7.54
CA ASN A 988 -7.74 -30.09 -8.08
C ASN A 988 -8.45 -31.42 -7.83
N TYR A 989 -8.91 -31.66 -6.60
CA TYR A 989 -9.71 -32.83 -6.26
C TYR A 989 -10.97 -32.93 -7.13
N LEU A 990 -11.74 -31.84 -7.23
CA LEU A 990 -12.98 -31.79 -8.01
C LEU A 990 -12.79 -31.98 -9.52
N ASN A 991 -11.59 -31.74 -10.05
CA ASN A 991 -11.26 -31.95 -11.47
C ASN A 991 -10.68 -33.34 -11.74
N GLN A 992 -10.08 -34.00 -10.74
CA GLN A 992 -9.50 -35.33 -10.87
C GLN A 992 -10.53 -36.44 -10.66
N PHE A 993 -11.46 -36.24 -9.72
CA PHE A 993 -12.48 -37.21 -9.38
C PHE A 993 -13.82 -36.83 -10.01
N SER A 994 -14.55 -37.82 -10.54
CA SER A 994 -15.87 -37.63 -11.12
C SER A 994 -16.92 -38.35 -10.29
N GLY A 995 -18.02 -37.66 -9.94
CA GLY A 995 -19.29 -38.20 -9.43
C GLY A 995 -19.21 -39.51 -8.63
N TYR A 996 -19.16 -39.42 -7.30
CA TYR A 996 -18.98 -40.57 -6.42
C TYR A 996 -20.36 -41.06 -5.91
N ASP A 997 -20.93 -42.08 -6.55
CA ASP A 997 -22.16 -42.75 -6.11
C ASP A 997 -21.85 -44.17 -5.63
N SER A 998 -21.52 -44.32 -4.34
CA SER A 998 -21.34 -45.62 -3.68
C SER A 998 -22.14 -45.68 -2.37
N GLU A 999 -22.44 -46.89 -1.91
CA GLU A 999 -23.16 -47.09 -0.64
C GLU A 999 -22.42 -46.48 0.55
N GLN A 1000 -21.07 -46.56 0.57
CA GLN A 1000 -20.23 -45.86 1.54
C GLN A 1000 -20.38 -44.34 1.47
N ALA A 1001 -20.48 -43.76 0.27
CA ALA A 1001 -20.64 -42.33 0.09
C ALA A 1001 -22.00 -41.79 0.56
N ARG A 1002 -23.02 -42.66 0.58
CA ARG A 1002 -24.35 -42.34 1.13
C ARG A 1002 -24.38 -42.43 2.66
N GLN A 1003 -23.46 -43.18 3.27
CA GLN A 1003 -23.34 -43.37 4.72
C GLN A 1003 -22.28 -42.47 5.39
N ALA A 1004 -21.41 -41.85 4.59
CA ALA A 1004 -20.38 -40.93 5.07
C ALA A 1004 -20.96 -39.58 5.49
N SER A 1005 -20.34 -38.96 6.50
CA SER A 1005 -20.60 -37.55 6.84
C SER A 1005 -19.56 -36.63 6.20
N VAL A 1006 -19.87 -35.32 6.12
CA VAL A 1006 -19.02 -34.29 5.49
C VAL A 1006 -18.70 -34.60 4.03
N ARG A 1007 -19.74 -34.43 3.20
CA ARG A 1007 -19.74 -34.74 1.76
C ARG A 1007 -19.52 -33.48 0.94
N ILE A 1008 -18.83 -33.63 -0.19
CA ILE A 1008 -18.48 -32.55 -1.12
C ILE A 1008 -19.39 -32.64 -2.33
N PHE A 1009 -20.09 -31.54 -2.63
CA PHE A 1009 -20.99 -31.39 -3.75
C PHE A 1009 -20.51 -30.25 -4.65
N ARG A 1010 -20.70 -30.39 -5.96
CA ARG A 1010 -20.36 -29.36 -6.97
C ARG A 1010 -21.48 -29.23 -7.98
N GLY A 1011 -21.77 -28.00 -8.39
CA GLY A 1011 -22.64 -27.70 -9.51
C GLY A 1011 -22.24 -26.40 -10.20
N HIS A 1012 -22.94 -26.11 -11.29
CA HIS A 1012 -22.70 -24.92 -12.10
C HIS A 1012 -24.00 -24.23 -12.42
N PHE A 1013 -23.97 -22.91 -12.46
CA PHE A 1013 -25.08 -22.08 -12.90
C PHE A 1013 -24.58 -21.02 -13.87
N THR A 1014 -25.48 -20.47 -14.67
CA THR A 1014 -25.13 -19.48 -15.70
C THR A 1014 -25.85 -18.18 -15.42
N ILE A 1015 -25.10 -17.08 -15.40
CA ILE A 1015 -25.65 -15.72 -15.40
C ILE A 1015 -25.63 -15.24 -16.85
N PRO A 1016 -26.78 -14.85 -17.44
CA PRO A 1016 -26.85 -14.38 -18.83
C PRO A 1016 -26.09 -13.05 -19.02
N ASN A 1017 -26.06 -12.52 -20.25
CA ASN A 1017 -25.38 -11.26 -20.63
C ASN A 1017 -25.99 -9.98 -20.01
N GLU A 1018 -26.71 -10.09 -18.90
CA GLU A 1018 -27.32 -8.98 -18.17
C GLU A 1018 -26.35 -8.36 -17.13
N GLU A 1019 -26.82 -7.34 -16.43
CA GLU A 1019 -26.10 -6.72 -15.32
C GLU A 1019 -26.07 -7.67 -14.11
N ILE A 1020 -24.90 -7.81 -13.47
CA ILE A 1020 -24.73 -8.71 -12.31
C ILE A 1020 -25.11 -7.93 -11.05
N HIS A 1021 -25.99 -8.51 -10.24
CA HIS A 1021 -26.47 -7.96 -8.98
C HIS A 1021 -26.11 -8.90 -7.82
N ASP A 1022 -26.23 -8.41 -6.59
CA ASP A 1022 -26.03 -9.30 -5.44
C ASP A 1022 -27.20 -10.28 -5.35
N THR A 1023 -26.99 -11.43 -4.71
CA THR A 1023 -28.00 -12.45 -4.48
C THR A 1023 -27.79 -13.10 -3.12
N TYR A 1024 -28.66 -14.03 -2.75
CA TYR A 1024 -28.54 -14.79 -1.51
C TYR A 1024 -28.63 -16.28 -1.83
N LEU A 1025 -27.63 -17.05 -1.42
CA LEU A 1025 -27.67 -18.51 -1.51
C LEU A 1025 -28.65 -19.02 -0.44
N ASP A 1026 -29.61 -19.85 -0.85
CA ASP A 1026 -30.63 -20.42 0.03
C ASP A 1026 -30.41 -21.93 0.21
N PRO A 1027 -29.76 -22.33 1.33
CA PRO A 1027 -29.55 -23.73 1.70
C PRO A 1027 -30.77 -24.33 2.41
N SER A 1028 -31.98 -23.76 2.30
CA SER A 1028 -33.20 -24.38 2.83
C SER A 1028 -33.32 -25.84 2.41
N GLY A 1029 -33.58 -26.73 3.37
CA GLY A 1029 -33.60 -28.17 3.15
C GLY A 1029 -32.26 -28.89 3.31
N TRP A 1030 -31.14 -28.16 3.43
CA TRP A 1030 -29.81 -28.68 3.78
C TRP A 1030 -29.62 -28.77 5.30
N GLY A 1031 -28.47 -29.31 5.74
CA GLY A 1031 -28.16 -29.53 7.15
C GLY A 1031 -27.30 -28.41 7.73
N LYS A 1032 -25.99 -28.63 7.70
CA LYS A 1032 -24.95 -27.68 8.15
C LYS A 1032 -23.76 -27.83 7.21
N GLY A 1033 -23.15 -26.73 6.80
CA GLY A 1033 -22.07 -26.82 5.82
C GLY A 1033 -21.30 -25.53 5.56
N LEU A 1034 -20.49 -25.57 4.51
CA LEU A 1034 -19.82 -24.41 3.91
C LEU A 1034 -20.28 -24.25 2.46
N ALA A 1035 -20.32 -22.99 2.01
CA ALA A 1035 -20.57 -22.66 0.61
C ALA A 1035 -19.41 -21.89 -0.01
N ILE A 1036 -19.01 -22.31 -1.20
CA ILE A 1036 -17.91 -21.70 -1.96
C ILE A 1036 -18.42 -21.40 -3.37
N ILE A 1037 -18.29 -20.15 -3.83
CA ILE A 1037 -18.67 -19.74 -5.18
C ILE A 1037 -17.43 -19.22 -5.92
N ASN A 1038 -17.14 -19.77 -7.09
CA ASN A 1038 -15.97 -19.41 -7.90
C ASN A 1038 -14.65 -19.37 -7.11
N GLY A 1039 -14.50 -20.29 -6.13
CA GLY A 1039 -13.35 -20.37 -5.24
C GLY A 1039 -13.37 -19.42 -4.03
N PHE A 1040 -14.36 -18.53 -3.92
CA PHE A 1040 -14.53 -17.66 -2.77
C PHE A 1040 -15.41 -18.33 -1.70
N ASN A 1041 -14.90 -18.49 -0.48
CA ASN A 1041 -15.60 -19.12 0.63
C ASN A 1041 -16.56 -18.11 1.31
N LEU A 1042 -17.86 -18.29 1.05
CA LEU A 1042 -18.92 -17.44 1.61
C LEU A 1042 -19.05 -17.56 3.13
N GLY A 1043 -18.62 -18.68 3.68
CA GLY A 1043 -18.76 -19.00 5.10
C GLY A 1043 -19.74 -20.14 5.35
N ARG A 1044 -20.25 -20.21 6.59
CA ARG A 1044 -20.98 -21.35 7.12
C ARG A 1044 -22.48 -21.17 6.93
N TYR A 1045 -23.18 -22.25 6.63
CA TYR A 1045 -24.64 -22.30 6.67
C TYR A 1045 -25.12 -23.31 7.70
N TRP A 1046 -26.24 -23.01 8.37
CA TRP A 1046 -26.88 -23.93 9.31
C TRP A 1046 -28.40 -23.68 9.45
N PRO A 1047 -29.19 -23.88 8.38
CA PRO A 1047 -30.63 -23.59 8.37
C PRO A 1047 -31.42 -24.44 9.35
N LEU A 1048 -30.91 -25.61 9.77
CA LEU A 1048 -31.54 -26.42 10.82
C LEU A 1048 -31.47 -25.79 12.22
N ALA A 1049 -30.47 -24.93 12.45
CA ALA A 1049 -30.29 -24.22 13.71
C ALA A 1049 -30.88 -22.80 13.66
N GLY A 1050 -30.63 -22.09 12.56
CA GLY A 1050 -30.97 -20.67 12.45
C GLY A 1050 -30.18 -19.79 13.42
N PRO A 1051 -30.46 -18.48 13.46
CA PRO A 1051 -31.57 -17.83 12.78
C PRO A 1051 -31.23 -17.52 11.32
N GLN A 1052 -29.94 -17.39 10.97
CA GLN A 1052 -29.51 -17.26 9.58
C GLN A 1052 -29.86 -18.51 8.77
N VAL A 1053 -30.56 -18.31 7.65
CA VAL A 1053 -30.81 -19.37 6.65
C VAL A 1053 -29.97 -19.08 5.41
N THR A 1054 -30.13 -17.89 4.81
CA THR A 1054 -29.44 -17.53 3.57
C THR A 1054 -28.04 -16.99 3.80
N LEU A 1055 -27.16 -17.11 2.80
CA LEU A 1055 -25.83 -16.48 2.79
C LEU A 1055 -25.79 -15.37 1.74
N TYR A 1056 -25.28 -14.20 2.12
CA TYR A 1056 -25.06 -13.10 1.19
C TYR A 1056 -24.02 -13.48 0.13
N VAL A 1057 -24.35 -13.23 -1.14
CA VAL A 1057 -23.47 -13.46 -2.30
C VAL A 1057 -23.23 -12.12 -2.99
N PRO A 1058 -22.08 -11.47 -2.75
CA PRO A 1058 -21.78 -10.20 -3.38
C PRO A 1058 -21.55 -10.38 -4.89
N ARG A 1059 -22.07 -9.48 -5.71
CA ARG A 1059 -21.89 -9.46 -7.17
C ARG A 1059 -20.42 -9.50 -7.62
N HIS A 1060 -19.52 -9.03 -6.76
CA HIS A 1060 -18.08 -8.93 -7.04
C HIS A 1060 -17.37 -10.28 -7.16
N ILE A 1061 -17.96 -11.38 -6.68
CA ILE A 1061 -17.42 -12.74 -6.85
C ILE A 1061 -18.10 -13.51 -7.99
N LEU A 1062 -19.14 -12.94 -8.60
CA LEU A 1062 -19.91 -13.54 -9.68
C LEU A 1062 -19.34 -13.09 -11.03
N VAL A 1063 -19.41 -13.97 -12.03
CA VAL A 1063 -18.96 -13.68 -13.39
C VAL A 1063 -20.10 -13.88 -14.39
N ARG A 1064 -20.03 -13.18 -15.52
CA ARG A 1064 -20.95 -13.44 -16.64
C ARG A 1064 -20.67 -14.83 -17.22
N GLY A 1065 -21.72 -15.54 -17.60
CA GLY A 1065 -21.61 -16.91 -18.06
C GLY A 1065 -21.54 -17.90 -16.90
N LYS A 1066 -20.68 -18.91 -17.03
CA LYS A 1066 -20.64 -20.07 -16.14
C LYS A 1066 -19.99 -19.73 -14.80
N ASN A 1067 -20.71 -19.97 -13.71
CA ASN A 1067 -20.25 -19.88 -12.33
C ASN A 1067 -20.24 -21.28 -11.70
N GLU A 1068 -19.40 -21.47 -10.70
CA GLU A 1068 -19.25 -22.71 -9.95
C GLU A 1068 -19.72 -22.54 -8.51
N LEU A 1069 -20.47 -23.52 -8.02
CA LEU A 1069 -20.90 -23.64 -6.63
C LEU A 1069 -20.39 -24.96 -6.06
N VAL A 1070 -19.69 -24.89 -4.93
CA VAL A 1070 -19.25 -26.04 -4.15
C VAL A 1070 -19.86 -25.96 -2.75
N ILE A 1071 -20.48 -27.05 -2.32
CA ILE A 1071 -21.09 -27.21 -1.01
C ILE A 1071 -20.38 -28.35 -0.28
N ILE A 1072 -20.01 -28.12 0.97
CA ILE A 1072 -19.55 -29.20 1.85
C ILE A 1072 -20.60 -29.36 2.96
N GLU A 1073 -21.33 -30.48 2.97
CA GLU A 1073 -22.49 -30.74 3.85
C GLU A 1073 -22.15 -31.78 4.93
N TYR A 1074 -22.39 -31.45 6.19
CA TYR A 1074 -21.85 -32.14 7.35
C TYR A 1074 -22.86 -32.97 8.13
N GLN A 1075 -24.14 -32.62 8.04
CA GLN A 1075 -25.13 -33.04 9.03
C GLN A 1075 -26.27 -33.86 8.43
N LYS A 1076 -26.85 -33.42 7.32
CA LYS A 1076 -28.09 -34.01 6.81
C LYS A 1076 -27.83 -34.86 5.58
N ASP A 1077 -28.41 -36.07 5.55
CA ASP A 1077 -28.47 -36.87 4.34
C ASP A 1077 -29.36 -36.20 3.27
N VAL A 1078 -28.79 -35.90 2.10
CA VAL A 1078 -29.50 -35.23 1.01
C VAL A 1078 -30.08 -36.34 0.13
N ARG A 1079 -31.28 -36.81 0.48
CA ARG A 1079 -31.97 -37.88 -0.26
C ARG A 1079 -32.71 -37.30 -1.47
N GLY A 1080 -32.34 -37.73 -2.68
CA GLY A 1080 -32.94 -37.28 -3.94
C GLY A 1080 -32.00 -36.40 -4.77
N GLU A 1081 -32.55 -35.55 -5.64
CA GLU A 1081 -31.76 -34.55 -6.37
C GLU A 1081 -31.25 -33.47 -5.40
N ALA A 1082 -29.93 -33.35 -5.26
CA ALA A 1082 -29.30 -32.35 -4.42
C ALA A 1082 -29.42 -30.96 -5.09
N VAL A 1083 -30.47 -30.21 -4.75
CA VAL A 1083 -30.74 -28.90 -5.34
C VAL A 1083 -30.58 -27.81 -4.28
N ILE A 1084 -30.02 -26.66 -4.68
CA ILE A 1084 -29.88 -25.48 -3.83
C ILE A 1084 -30.32 -24.22 -4.58
N GLY A 1085 -31.01 -23.31 -3.88
CA GLY A 1085 -31.64 -22.14 -4.47
C GLY A 1085 -30.84 -20.85 -4.33
N PHE A 1086 -31.28 -19.82 -5.04
CA PHE A 1086 -30.86 -18.43 -4.84
C PHE A 1086 -32.10 -17.53 -4.74
N THR A 1087 -32.06 -16.54 -3.85
CA THR A 1087 -33.14 -15.57 -3.63
C THR A 1087 -32.64 -14.14 -3.79
N ASP A 1088 -33.56 -13.21 -3.99
CA ASP A 1088 -33.33 -11.76 -4.06
C ASP A 1088 -33.55 -11.06 -2.70
N THR A 1089 -33.90 -11.81 -1.66
CA THR A 1089 -34.07 -11.34 -0.28
C THR A 1089 -33.38 -12.29 0.70
N PRO A 1090 -32.75 -11.75 1.77
CA PRO A 1090 -32.20 -12.59 2.82
C PRO A 1090 -33.31 -13.23 3.66
N ASN A 1091 -33.05 -14.42 4.20
CA ASN A 1091 -33.77 -15.00 5.33
C ASN A 1091 -32.81 -15.13 6.52
N LEU A 1092 -33.00 -14.27 7.51
CA LEU A 1092 -32.22 -14.23 8.76
C LEU A 1092 -33.05 -14.57 10.00
N ASP A 1093 -34.34 -14.87 9.87
CA ASP A 1093 -35.26 -15.02 11.01
C ASP A 1093 -35.68 -16.49 11.25
N GLY A 1094 -34.89 -17.44 10.72
CA GLY A 1094 -35.06 -18.88 10.88
C GLY A 1094 -35.78 -19.58 9.71
N PRO A 1095 -35.82 -20.92 9.74
CA PRO A 1095 -36.53 -21.75 8.75
C PRO A 1095 -38.05 -21.63 8.80
#